data_AF-A0A947DJ57-F1
#
_entry.id   AF-A0A947DJ57-F1
#
_cell.length_a   1.000
_cell.length_b   1.000
_cell.length_c   1.000
_cell.angle_alpha   90.00
_cell.angle_beta   90.00
_cell.angle_gamma   90.00
#
_symmetry.space_group_name_H-M   'P 1'
#
loop_
_entity.id
_entity.type
_entity.pdbx_description
1 polymer ?
#
loop_
_entity_poly.entity_id
_entity_poly.type
_entity_poly.pdbx_seq_one_letter_code
_entity_poly.pdbx_strand_id
1 'polypeptide(L)'
;MANDPLSSDHTQDAAPHIQQHIKGDRNQTIGQVIDSIVVYGQVILNAPPGEPTKETSKTDISPNPYKGLLAFQETDCDLFFGREAQTKQLWEKFRALHETDSVIRLLPIYGPSGSGKSSLARAGLIPELARRPLPGSNRANVAILVPGTHPLEALATILARIATNDPTPVKKSREFREELAQANSEGTYDGLRRIADALPDITISALIILVDQFEEIYTLCQNSTERTAFIKNLLCAAADPAKRVSVIITMRSDFLGETQKLSTLNTLFAEQGFLVRAMNELELRDAISKPAEQAGHPLDQATVSLLIEQTEDREGALPLLQFALSRIWKGLEQGVSPAVTLEKIGGVGGALAGEAERVYQNLPLEEQTIARRVFSSMVQLGEGIRDTRRRMSLEEVTSNQDNTQVIRHFLDKFSASGLRLITLSSNDQQVQAEISHEALITYWDRLRDWIDSDRELIYRKRQIELAAKEWQNTNRSKNYLLQERQLKDAIIFHREHLKKFPLSEIARELIDKSLQKQAINFSKLAGIVLLFLTVAMAVLTAFMNFKTQQLLIKGHKENALEIAERFGQDVAWMDETLPSPMALEKVINYRSTVDTAIWIRSPEGELVAQSDVLEMKAWKKDGLAEAVLELPADKLLESITIKDRQLIVSISPLEVNGNTLGNLFIIDDFTQNQKSFADITQEFSLAFLIFILAYGLVITINFLRIKVIRLALNKL
;
A
#
# COMPACT_ATOMS: atom_id res chain seq x y z
N MET A 1 32.82 8.91 -45.64
CA MET A 1 33.14 9.03 -47.08
C MET A 1 31.87 8.65 -47.84
N ALA A 2 31.31 9.38 -48.78
CA ALA A 2 31.31 10.78 -49.15
C ALA A 2 30.09 10.94 -50.08
N ASN A 3 29.36 12.05 -49.92
CA ASN A 3 28.63 12.80 -50.94
C ASN A 3 27.38 12.22 -51.66
N ASP A 4 26.25 12.86 -51.32
CA ASP A 4 25.17 13.41 -52.16
C ASP A 4 25.63 13.97 -53.54
N PRO A 5 24.75 14.23 -54.55
CA PRO A 5 23.55 15.08 -54.39
C PRO A 5 22.31 14.89 -55.33
N LEU A 6 21.18 15.43 -54.85
CA LEU A 6 20.10 16.18 -55.53
C LEU A 6 19.82 15.99 -57.04
N SER A 7 18.56 15.68 -57.37
CA SER A 7 17.78 16.50 -58.30
C SER A 7 16.26 16.29 -58.15
N SER A 8 15.55 17.41 -58.11
CA SER A 8 14.11 17.56 -58.20
C SER A 8 13.62 17.36 -59.63
N ASP A 9 12.49 16.68 -59.84
CA ASP A 9 11.52 17.21 -60.80
C ASP A 9 10.09 16.70 -60.55
N HIS A 10 9.16 17.63 -60.68
CA HIS A 10 7.72 17.41 -60.68
C HIS A 10 7.31 16.70 -61.97
N THR A 11 6.40 15.73 -61.88
CA THR A 11 5.35 15.56 -62.89
C THR A 11 4.20 14.74 -62.30
N GLN A 12 3.03 15.38 -62.30
CA GLN A 12 1.73 14.76 -62.12
C GLN A 12 1.53 13.72 -63.22
N ASP A 13 0.99 12.55 -62.87
CA ASP A 13 0.13 11.83 -63.81
C ASP A 13 -0.97 11.07 -63.07
N ALA A 14 -2.16 11.27 -63.59
CA ALA A 14 -3.44 10.84 -63.07
C ALA A 14 -4.06 9.80 -64.00
N ALA A 15 -4.71 8.78 -63.44
CA ALA A 15 -5.79 8.01 -64.06
C ALA A 15 -6.37 6.99 -63.05
N PRO A 16 -7.61 6.48 -63.22
CA PRO A 16 -8.79 7.14 -63.78
C PRO A 16 -10.06 6.93 -62.92
N HIS A 17 -10.97 7.90 -63.01
CA HIS A 17 -12.34 7.82 -62.50
C HIS A 17 -13.17 6.82 -63.32
N ILE A 18 -13.83 5.86 -62.64
CA ILE A 18 -14.95 5.11 -63.20
C ILE A 18 -16.24 5.75 -62.68
N GLN A 19 -16.93 6.47 -63.57
CA GLN A 19 -18.33 6.84 -63.41
C GLN A 19 -19.21 5.76 -64.06
N GLN A 20 -20.12 5.14 -63.30
CA GLN A 20 -21.35 4.57 -63.86
C GLN A 20 -22.51 4.68 -62.86
N HIS A 21 -23.40 5.65 -63.15
CA HIS A 21 -24.86 5.57 -63.11
C HIS A 21 -25.55 5.11 -61.81
N ILE A 22 -25.88 6.06 -60.94
CA ILE A 22 -26.99 5.93 -59.98
C ILE A 22 -28.23 6.54 -60.62
N LYS A 23 -29.14 5.67 -61.09
CA LYS A 23 -30.52 6.03 -61.43
C LYS A 23 -31.29 6.06 -60.12
N GLY A 24 -31.91 7.20 -59.84
CA GLY A 24 -32.48 7.49 -58.53
C GLY A 24 -33.64 6.57 -58.14
N ASP A 25 -33.62 6.17 -56.87
CA ASP A 25 -34.84 5.93 -56.10
C ASP A 25 -34.79 6.85 -54.88
N ARG A 26 -35.75 7.78 -54.81
CA ARG A 26 -35.91 8.72 -53.72
C ARG A 26 -36.67 8.01 -52.60
N ASN A 27 -35.95 7.43 -51.64
CA ASN A 27 -36.32 7.30 -50.22
C ASN A 27 -35.34 6.37 -49.53
N GLN A 28 -34.33 6.93 -48.87
CA GLN A 28 -33.62 6.37 -47.71
C GLN A 28 -32.47 7.32 -47.33
N THR A 29 -32.67 8.12 -46.30
CA THR A 29 -31.55 8.80 -45.63
C THR A 29 -31.03 7.84 -44.57
N ILE A 30 -29.89 7.21 -44.86
CA ILE A 30 -29.10 6.45 -43.89
C ILE A 30 -28.52 7.46 -42.89
N GLY A 31 -29.03 7.47 -41.66
CA GLY A 31 -28.47 8.27 -40.56
C GLY A 31 -27.19 7.62 -40.03
N GLN A 32 -26.05 8.26 -40.27
CA GLN A 32 -24.77 7.91 -39.65
C GLN A 32 -24.74 8.48 -38.22
N VAL A 33 -24.53 7.62 -37.23
CA VAL A 33 -24.36 8.02 -35.82
C VAL A 33 -22.96 8.59 -35.64
N ILE A 34 -22.87 9.91 -35.45
CA ILE A 34 -21.71 10.60 -34.87
C ILE A 34 -22.27 11.64 -33.87
N ASP A 35 -21.83 11.55 -32.62
CA ASP A 35 -22.09 12.44 -31.48
C ASP A 35 -23.55 12.65 -31.03
N SER A 36 -23.78 12.27 -29.76
CA SER A 36 -25.05 12.15 -29.07
C SER A 36 -25.77 13.47 -28.78
N ILE A 37 -26.53 14.00 -29.75
CA ILE A 37 -27.64 14.95 -29.55
C ILE A 37 -28.77 14.68 -30.55
N VAL A 38 -29.99 14.54 -30.04
CA VAL A 38 -31.23 14.64 -30.81
C VAL A 38 -31.89 15.97 -30.44
N VAL A 39 -31.87 16.95 -31.35
CA VAL A 39 -32.71 18.16 -31.24
C VAL A 39 -34.06 17.82 -31.87
N TYR A 40 -35.17 17.92 -31.13
CA TYR A 40 -36.51 17.70 -31.68
C TYR A 40 -36.93 18.87 -32.59
N GLY A 41 -36.49 18.84 -33.85
CA GLY A 41 -37.18 19.43 -34.98
C GLY A 41 -38.05 18.37 -35.66
N GLN A 42 -39.35 18.33 -35.34
CA GLN A 42 -40.38 17.43 -35.89
C GLN A 42 -40.15 15.91 -35.69
N VAL A 43 -40.83 15.34 -34.68
CA VAL A 43 -41.34 13.97 -34.80
C VAL A 43 -42.84 14.08 -35.03
N ILE A 44 -43.25 13.84 -36.27
CA ILE A 44 -44.63 13.42 -36.56
C ILE A 44 -44.66 11.93 -36.24
N LEU A 45 -45.24 11.55 -35.11
CA LEU A 45 -45.59 10.15 -34.83
C LEU A 45 -46.75 9.77 -35.76
N ASN A 46 -46.44 9.40 -36.99
CA ASN A 46 -47.41 8.70 -37.84
C ASN A 46 -47.31 7.22 -37.52
N ALA A 47 -48.38 6.67 -36.91
CA ALA A 47 -48.60 5.24 -36.86
C ALA A 47 -48.62 4.67 -38.30
N PRO A 48 -47.93 3.56 -38.61
CA PRO A 48 -48.06 2.93 -39.91
C PRO A 48 -49.45 2.29 -40.04
N PRO A 49 -50.16 2.47 -41.16
CA PRO A 49 -51.36 1.70 -41.45
C PRO A 49 -50.96 0.35 -42.09
N GLY A 50 -51.54 -0.75 -41.61
CA GLY A 50 -51.67 -1.98 -42.39
C GLY A 50 -51.26 -3.26 -41.67
N GLU A 51 -52.22 -4.19 -41.59
CA GLU A 51 -52.01 -5.61 -41.29
C GLU A 51 -50.99 -6.26 -42.26
N PRO A 52 -50.15 -7.21 -41.83
CA PRO A 52 -49.25 -7.90 -42.74
C PRO A 52 -49.94 -9.08 -43.45
N THR A 53 -50.11 -8.96 -44.76
CA THR A 53 -50.26 -10.13 -45.65
C THR A 53 -48.94 -10.89 -45.74
N LYS A 54 -49.00 -12.18 -45.41
CA LYS A 54 -47.90 -13.16 -45.48
C LYS A 54 -47.35 -13.30 -46.90
N GLU A 55 -46.04 -13.19 -47.04
CA GLU A 55 -45.23 -14.02 -47.95
C GLU A 55 -43.83 -14.20 -47.36
N THR A 56 -43.37 -15.45 -47.32
CA THR A 56 -42.16 -15.88 -46.61
C THR A 56 -41.01 -16.08 -47.59
N SER A 57 -39.89 -15.40 -47.34
CA SER A 57 -38.58 -15.68 -47.94
C SER A 57 -37.51 -15.62 -46.84
N LYS A 58 -36.47 -16.45 -46.95
CA LYS A 58 -35.51 -16.77 -45.88
C LYS A 58 -34.70 -15.54 -45.41
N THR A 59 -34.57 -15.45 -44.07
CA THR A 59 -33.59 -14.69 -43.26
C THR A 59 -33.61 -13.16 -43.33
N ASP A 60 -34.73 -12.52 -43.02
CA ASP A 60 -34.73 -11.16 -42.46
C ASP A 60 -35.26 -11.24 -41.02
N ILE A 61 -34.35 -11.46 -40.07
CA ILE A 61 -34.67 -11.34 -38.65
C ILE A 61 -34.71 -9.84 -38.33
N SER A 62 -35.77 -9.41 -37.65
CA SER A 62 -35.91 -8.02 -37.17
C SER A 62 -34.64 -7.57 -36.41
N PRO A 63 -34.28 -6.27 -36.44
CA PRO A 63 -33.13 -5.77 -35.68
C PRO A 63 -33.16 -6.23 -34.22
N ASN A 64 -31.98 -6.56 -33.67
CA ASN A 64 -31.84 -7.03 -32.30
C ASN A 64 -32.52 -6.08 -31.30
N PRO A 65 -33.55 -6.53 -30.56
CA PRO A 65 -34.30 -5.66 -29.66
C PRO A 65 -33.54 -5.38 -28.35
N TYR A 66 -32.48 -6.14 -28.06
CA TYR A 66 -31.68 -6.01 -26.84
C TYR A 66 -30.44 -5.16 -27.06
N LYS A 67 -30.12 -4.28 -26.10
CA LYS A 67 -29.06 -3.27 -26.24
C LYS A 67 -27.69 -3.71 -25.70
N GLY A 68 -27.59 -4.93 -25.18
CA GLY A 68 -26.35 -5.44 -24.61
C GLY A 68 -25.93 -4.61 -23.38
N LEU A 69 -24.70 -4.09 -23.39
CA LEU A 69 -24.19 -3.24 -22.31
C LEU A 69 -24.55 -1.75 -22.47
N LEU A 70 -25.20 -1.37 -23.57
CA LEU A 70 -25.64 0.00 -23.81
C LEU A 70 -26.96 0.28 -23.07
N ALA A 71 -27.13 1.53 -22.64
CA ALA A 71 -28.42 1.99 -22.13
C ALA A 71 -29.43 2.13 -23.27
N PHE A 72 -30.71 1.87 -22.97
CA PHE A 72 -31.80 2.20 -23.89
C PHE A 72 -31.88 3.72 -24.06
N GLN A 73 -32.02 4.18 -25.31
CA GLN A 73 -32.17 5.58 -25.67
C GLN A 73 -33.65 5.94 -25.83
N GLU A 74 -33.95 7.22 -26.06
CA GLU A 74 -35.32 7.72 -26.25
C GLU A 74 -36.00 7.03 -27.44
N THR A 75 -35.25 6.76 -28.50
CA THR A 75 -35.74 6.07 -29.71
C THR A 75 -36.05 4.59 -29.48
N ASP A 76 -35.58 4.02 -28.37
CA ASP A 76 -35.80 2.62 -28.03
C ASP A 76 -37.03 2.42 -27.13
N CYS A 77 -37.87 3.45 -26.95
CA CYS A 77 -38.98 3.43 -26.00
C CYS A 77 -39.99 2.29 -26.25
N ASP A 78 -40.17 1.90 -27.52
CA ASP A 78 -41.07 0.80 -27.90
C ASP A 78 -40.47 -0.58 -27.60
N LEU A 79 -39.18 -0.66 -27.25
CA LEU A 79 -38.48 -1.88 -26.85
C LEU A 79 -38.23 -1.94 -25.33
N PHE A 80 -38.64 -0.90 -24.59
CA PHE A 80 -38.35 -0.74 -23.16
C PHE A 80 -39.53 -1.20 -22.28
N PHE A 81 -39.50 -2.49 -21.93
CA PHE A 81 -40.57 -3.15 -21.16
C PHE A 81 -40.19 -3.41 -19.70
N GLY A 82 -41.20 -3.66 -18.86
CA GLY A 82 -41.04 -4.05 -17.46
C GLY A 82 -40.73 -2.89 -16.50
N ARG A 83 -40.80 -1.64 -16.97
CA ARG A 83 -40.59 -0.43 -16.15
C ARG A 83 -41.77 0.55 -16.21
N GLU A 84 -42.91 0.14 -16.75
CA GLU A 84 -44.07 0.99 -17.01
C GLU A 84 -44.58 1.66 -15.73
N ALA A 85 -44.69 0.90 -14.62
CA ALA A 85 -45.12 1.42 -13.33
C ALA A 85 -44.13 2.44 -12.75
N GLN A 86 -42.82 2.16 -12.84
CA GLN A 86 -41.78 3.09 -12.37
C GLN A 86 -41.71 4.35 -13.24
N THR A 87 -41.81 4.23 -14.56
CA THR A 87 -41.85 5.37 -15.49
C THR A 87 -43.02 6.29 -15.14
N LYS A 88 -44.21 5.72 -14.89
CA LYS A 88 -45.39 6.48 -14.47
C LYS A 88 -45.15 7.23 -13.16
N GLN A 89 -44.67 6.54 -12.12
CA GLN A 89 -44.38 7.15 -10.82
C GLN A 89 -43.31 8.26 -10.92
N LEU A 90 -42.29 8.03 -11.74
CA LEU A 90 -41.21 8.99 -11.98
C LEU A 90 -41.74 10.23 -12.70
N TRP A 91 -42.59 10.07 -13.71
CA TRP A 91 -43.27 11.18 -14.40
C TRP A 91 -44.18 11.96 -13.44
N GLU A 92 -44.99 11.27 -12.62
CA GLU A 92 -45.86 11.92 -11.61
C GLU A 92 -45.03 12.74 -10.61
N LYS A 93 -43.91 12.19 -10.15
CA LYS A 93 -43.00 12.89 -9.24
C LYS A 93 -42.36 14.10 -9.90
N PHE A 94 -41.91 13.97 -11.15
CA PHE A 94 -41.35 15.09 -11.90
C PHE A 94 -42.39 16.19 -12.12
N ARG A 95 -43.62 15.83 -12.51
CA ARG A 95 -44.73 16.76 -12.69
C ARG A 95 -45.04 17.55 -11.43
N ALA A 96 -45.06 16.90 -10.27
CA ALA A 96 -45.33 17.56 -8.98
C ALA A 96 -44.35 18.71 -8.67
N LEU A 97 -43.10 18.64 -9.15
CA LEU A 97 -42.12 19.72 -8.99
C LEU A 97 -42.52 21.02 -9.70
N HIS A 98 -43.43 20.95 -10.68
CA HIS A 98 -43.91 22.11 -11.44
C HIS A 98 -45.19 22.71 -10.86
N GLU A 99 -45.87 22.01 -9.97
CA GLU A 99 -47.14 22.43 -9.35
C GLU A 99 -46.94 23.48 -8.25
N THR A 100 -45.72 23.59 -7.68
CA THR A 100 -45.40 24.53 -6.58
C THR A 100 -44.30 25.52 -6.99
N ASP A 101 -44.48 26.81 -6.72
CA ASP A 101 -43.55 27.88 -7.16
C ASP A 101 -42.25 27.97 -6.34
N SER A 102 -42.25 27.47 -5.10
CA SER A 102 -41.10 27.55 -4.17
C SER A 102 -40.15 26.35 -4.22
N VAL A 103 -40.39 25.38 -5.09
CA VAL A 103 -39.62 24.13 -5.17
C VAL A 103 -38.54 24.22 -6.25
N ILE A 104 -37.32 23.79 -5.93
CA ILE A 104 -36.25 23.62 -6.92
C ILE A 104 -36.64 22.45 -7.83
N ARG A 105 -36.77 22.70 -9.14
CA ARG A 105 -37.18 21.70 -10.15
C ARG A 105 -36.01 20.82 -10.58
N LEU A 106 -35.42 20.11 -9.61
CA LEU A 106 -34.33 19.17 -9.84
C LEU A 106 -34.72 17.81 -9.30
N LEU A 107 -34.87 16.82 -10.18
CA LEU A 107 -35.24 15.45 -9.82
C LEU A 107 -34.02 14.52 -9.84
N PRO A 108 -33.53 14.05 -8.68
CA PRO A 108 -32.51 13.01 -8.64
C PRO A 108 -33.11 11.62 -8.87
N ILE A 109 -32.53 10.86 -9.80
CA ILE A 109 -32.81 9.45 -10.04
C ILE A 109 -31.58 8.67 -9.59
N TYR A 110 -31.72 7.82 -8.57
CA TYR A 110 -30.56 7.15 -7.99
C TYR A 110 -30.82 5.69 -7.64
N GLY A 111 -29.74 4.95 -7.40
CA GLY A 111 -29.78 3.52 -7.11
C GLY A 111 -28.50 2.80 -7.50
N PRO A 112 -28.42 1.48 -7.23
CA PRO A 112 -27.22 0.68 -7.46
C PRO A 112 -26.72 0.73 -8.91
N SER A 113 -25.45 0.40 -9.13
CA SER A 113 -24.92 0.24 -10.49
C SER A 113 -25.74 -0.77 -11.29
N GLY A 114 -25.97 -0.49 -12.57
CA GLY A 114 -26.70 -1.43 -13.43
C GLY A 114 -28.19 -1.62 -13.10
N SER A 115 -28.81 -0.81 -12.24
CA SER A 115 -30.27 -0.89 -11.98
C SER A 115 -31.15 -0.35 -13.12
N GLY A 116 -30.55 0.19 -14.18
CA GLY A 116 -31.24 0.75 -15.35
C GLY A 116 -31.64 2.23 -15.23
N LYS A 117 -30.97 3.03 -14.37
CA LYS A 117 -31.25 4.47 -14.19
C LYS A 117 -31.25 5.26 -15.50
N SER A 118 -30.18 5.12 -16.29
CA SER A 118 -30.04 5.82 -17.58
C SER A 118 -31.14 5.40 -18.55
N SER A 119 -31.41 4.09 -18.68
CA SER A 119 -32.51 3.58 -19.52
C SER A 119 -33.88 4.07 -19.05
N LEU A 120 -34.14 4.12 -17.73
CA LEU A 120 -35.40 4.61 -17.18
C LEU A 120 -35.59 6.10 -17.44
N ALA A 121 -34.53 6.91 -17.33
CA ALA A 121 -34.58 8.33 -17.65
C ALA A 121 -34.78 8.56 -19.16
N ARG A 122 -34.01 7.87 -20.00
CA ARG A 122 -33.96 8.07 -21.45
C ARG A 122 -35.11 7.41 -22.21
N ALA A 123 -35.30 6.10 -22.06
CA ALA A 123 -36.33 5.34 -22.78
C ALA A 123 -37.69 5.31 -22.06
N GLY A 124 -37.71 5.64 -20.76
CA GLY A 124 -38.94 5.75 -19.98
C GLY A 124 -39.45 7.19 -19.89
N LEU A 125 -38.79 8.00 -19.07
CA LEU A 125 -39.28 9.33 -18.68
C LEU A 125 -39.34 10.33 -19.84
N ILE A 126 -38.30 10.44 -20.67
CA ILE A 126 -38.27 11.41 -21.77
C ILE A 126 -39.42 11.18 -22.78
N PRO A 127 -39.64 9.95 -23.30
CA PRO A 127 -40.79 9.65 -24.14
C PRO A 127 -42.13 9.94 -23.46
N GLU A 128 -42.26 9.67 -22.16
CA GLU A 128 -43.49 9.98 -21.42
C GLU A 128 -43.73 11.50 -21.31
N LEU A 129 -42.67 12.31 -21.16
CA LEU A 129 -42.76 13.77 -21.20
C LEU A 129 -43.15 14.30 -22.59
N ALA A 130 -42.74 13.63 -23.66
CA ALA A 130 -43.15 13.96 -25.02
C ALA A 130 -44.64 13.62 -25.26
N ARG A 131 -45.13 12.49 -24.71
CA ARG A 131 -46.55 12.07 -24.81
C ARG A 131 -47.46 12.90 -23.90
N ARG A 132 -46.98 13.28 -22.72
CA ARG A 132 -47.72 14.03 -21.68
C ARG A 132 -46.88 15.21 -21.19
N PRO A 133 -46.94 16.36 -21.91
CA PRO A 133 -46.21 17.56 -21.55
C PRO A 133 -46.56 18.10 -20.15
N LEU A 134 -45.63 18.86 -19.57
CA LEU A 134 -45.81 19.51 -18.28
C LEU A 134 -46.83 20.67 -18.36
N PRO A 135 -47.52 20.99 -17.26
CA PRO A 135 -48.42 22.15 -17.21
C PRO A 135 -47.71 23.45 -17.63
N GLY A 136 -48.32 24.19 -18.56
CA GLY A 136 -47.76 25.44 -19.08
C GLY A 136 -46.68 25.28 -20.15
N SER A 137 -46.38 24.05 -20.58
CA SER A 137 -45.45 23.78 -21.67
C SER A 137 -46.13 23.00 -22.80
N ASN A 138 -45.96 23.46 -24.03
CA ASN A 138 -46.53 22.77 -25.19
C ASN A 138 -45.65 21.60 -25.66
N ARG A 139 -44.34 21.63 -25.35
CA ARG A 139 -43.33 20.63 -25.76
C ARG A 139 -42.18 20.58 -24.78
N ALA A 140 -41.68 19.38 -24.49
CA ALA A 140 -40.46 19.17 -23.73
C ALA A 140 -39.23 19.36 -24.63
N ASN A 141 -38.41 20.39 -24.37
CA ASN A 141 -37.10 20.51 -25.01
C ASN A 141 -36.05 19.86 -24.10
N VAL A 142 -35.54 18.68 -24.48
CA VAL A 142 -34.66 17.90 -23.61
C VAL A 142 -33.21 17.97 -24.10
N ALA A 143 -32.33 18.45 -23.22
CA ALA A 143 -30.88 18.44 -23.39
C ALA A 143 -30.27 17.31 -22.56
N ILE A 144 -29.62 16.36 -23.21
CA ILE A 144 -28.98 15.22 -22.54
C ILE A 144 -27.47 15.45 -22.55
N LEU A 145 -26.84 15.36 -21.38
CA LEU A 145 -25.38 15.36 -21.28
C LEU A 145 -24.88 14.32 -20.30
N VAL A 146 -23.66 13.87 -20.57
CA VAL A 146 -22.83 13.09 -19.65
C VAL A 146 -21.63 14.00 -19.30
N PRO A 147 -21.35 14.30 -18.01
CA PRO A 147 -20.43 15.37 -17.64
C PRO A 147 -18.98 15.20 -18.11
N GLY A 148 -18.41 13.99 -18.06
CA GLY A 148 -17.00 13.75 -18.41
C GLY A 148 -15.99 14.49 -17.51
N THR A 149 -14.80 14.74 -18.07
CA THR A 149 -13.69 15.44 -17.37
C THR A 149 -13.90 16.95 -17.25
N HIS A 150 -14.67 17.54 -18.16
CA HIS A 150 -14.93 18.99 -18.26
C HIS A 150 -16.44 19.27 -18.29
N PRO A 151 -17.12 19.20 -17.12
CA PRO A 151 -18.58 19.28 -17.05
C PRO A 151 -19.15 20.62 -17.55
N LEU A 152 -18.43 21.73 -17.41
CA LEU A 152 -18.87 23.02 -17.94
C LEU A 152 -18.80 23.07 -19.46
N GLU A 153 -17.79 22.43 -20.06
CA GLU A 153 -17.66 22.34 -21.52
C GLU A 153 -18.74 21.43 -22.13
N ALA A 154 -19.04 20.31 -21.48
CA ALA A 154 -20.13 19.42 -21.87
C ALA A 154 -21.48 20.17 -21.89
N LEU A 155 -21.77 20.92 -20.82
CA LEU A 155 -22.98 21.75 -20.72
C LEU A 155 -23.01 22.90 -21.73
N ALA A 156 -21.90 23.60 -21.92
CA ALA A 156 -21.81 24.69 -22.88
C ALA A 156 -22.05 24.20 -24.32
N THR A 157 -21.50 23.03 -24.66
CA THR A 157 -21.62 22.44 -26.00
C THR A 157 -23.07 22.04 -26.32
N ILE A 158 -23.78 21.38 -25.39
CA ILE A 158 -25.19 21.02 -25.61
C ILE A 158 -26.07 22.27 -25.76
N LEU A 159 -25.86 23.30 -24.93
CA LEU A 159 -26.61 24.55 -25.01
C LEU A 159 -26.32 25.33 -26.29
N ALA A 160 -25.05 25.37 -26.71
CA ALA A 160 -24.63 26.04 -27.95
C ALA A 160 -25.26 25.39 -29.18
N ARG A 161 -25.37 24.05 -29.20
CA ARG A 161 -26.02 23.32 -30.28
C ARG A 161 -27.51 23.63 -30.35
N ILE A 162 -28.20 23.74 -29.20
CA ILE A 162 -29.60 24.16 -29.15
C ILE A 162 -29.78 25.61 -29.61
N ALA A 163 -28.89 26.52 -29.18
CA ALA A 163 -28.98 27.94 -29.50
C ALA A 163 -28.73 28.25 -31.00
N THR A 164 -27.85 27.49 -31.65
CA THR A 164 -27.37 27.77 -33.01
C THR A 164 -27.91 26.81 -34.07
N ASN A 165 -28.47 25.67 -33.65
CA ASN A 165 -28.81 24.55 -34.52
C ASN A 165 -27.63 24.03 -35.38
N ASP A 166 -26.40 24.28 -34.93
CA ASP A 166 -25.14 23.81 -35.54
C ASP A 166 -24.63 22.58 -34.76
N PRO A 167 -24.31 21.45 -35.42
CA PRO A 167 -23.76 20.26 -34.76
C PRO A 167 -22.36 20.48 -34.15
N THR A 168 -21.61 21.49 -34.60
CA THR A 168 -20.23 21.78 -34.18
C THR A 168 -20.01 23.26 -33.78
N PRO A 169 -20.69 23.78 -32.74
CA PRO A 169 -20.74 25.20 -32.45
C PRO A 169 -19.55 25.67 -31.60
N VAL A 170 -18.32 25.50 -32.11
CA VAL A 170 -17.07 25.72 -31.35
C VAL A 170 -17.01 27.11 -30.71
N LYS A 171 -17.36 28.17 -31.47
CA LYS A 171 -17.30 29.56 -30.98
C LYS A 171 -18.32 29.80 -29.85
N LYS A 172 -19.57 29.36 -30.05
CA LYS A 172 -20.66 29.58 -29.09
C LYS A 172 -20.48 28.71 -27.83
N SER A 173 -19.96 27.48 -27.99
CA SER A 173 -19.61 26.62 -26.85
C SER A 173 -18.55 27.28 -25.97
N ARG A 174 -17.50 27.89 -26.55
CA ARG A 174 -16.49 28.61 -25.77
C ARG A 174 -17.08 29.79 -24.99
N GLU A 175 -17.91 30.60 -25.64
CA GLU A 175 -18.61 31.74 -25.02
C GLU A 175 -19.47 31.28 -23.84
N PHE A 176 -20.33 30.27 -24.04
CA PHE A 176 -21.16 29.72 -22.97
C PHE A 176 -20.36 29.09 -21.84
N ARG A 177 -19.24 28.42 -22.13
CA ARG A 177 -18.35 27.86 -21.10
C ARG A 177 -17.77 28.96 -20.21
N GLU A 178 -17.36 30.08 -20.79
CA GLU A 178 -16.86 31.24 -20.05
C GLU A 178 -17.94 31.85 -19.17
N GLU A 179 -19.16 31.99 -19.69
CA GLU A 179 -20.32 32.47 -18.92
C GLU A 179 -20.71 31.54 -17.76
N LEU A 180 -20.65 30.22 -17.97
CA LEU A 180 -20.94 29.23 -16.94
C LEU A 180 -19.84 29.16 -15.87
N ALA A 181 -18.59 29.47 -16.22
CA ALA A 181 -17.44 29.41 -15.32
C ALA A 181 -17.32 30.63 -14.40
N GLN A 182 -18.00 31.74 -14.70
CA GLN A 182 -17.93 32.98 -13.94
C GLN A 182 -19.12 33.13 -12.99
N ALA A 183 -18.83 33.46 -11.74
CA ALA A 183 -19.85 33.93 -10.82
C ALA A 183 -20.19 35.40 -11.14
N ASN A 184 -21.45 35.77 -10.94
CA ASN A 184 -21.89 37.15 -11.06
C ASN A 184 -21.34 38.03 -9.91
N SER A 185 -21.67 39.32 -9.91
CA SER A 185 -21.22 40.28 -8.88
C SER A 185 -21.62 39.92 -7.44
N GLU A 186 -22.61 39.05 -7.27
CA GLU A 186 -23.10 38.56 -5.97
C GLU A 186 -22.45 37.21 -5.57
N GLY A 187 -21.52 36.69 -6.38
CA GLY A 187 -20.88 35.39 -6.14
C GLY A 187 -21.75 34.19 -6.52
N THR A 188 -22.84 34.40 -7.26
CA THR A 188 -23.75 33.35 -7.72
C THR A 188 -23.41 32.90 -9.13
N TYR A 189 -23.41 31.59 -9.38
CA TYR A 189 -23.25 31.04 -10.74
C TYR A 189 -24.61 30.96 -11.42
N ASP A 190 -24.97 31.99 -12.17
CA ASP A 190 -26.27 32.11 -12.87
C ASP A 190 -26.17 32.01 -14.40
N GLY A 191 -25.00 31.60 -14.93
CA GLY A 191 -24.74 31.51 -16.36
C GLY A 191 -25.76 30.65 -17.10
N LEU A 192 -26.12 29.47 -16.55
CA LEU A 192 -27.12 28.59 -17.18
C LEU A 192 -28.49 29.27 -17.29
N ARG A 193 -28.90 30.00 -16.26
CA ARG A 193 -30.16 30.75 -16.24
C ARG A 193 -30.16 31.82 -17.35
N ARG A 194 -29.09 32.62 -17.43
CA ARG A 194 -28.93 33.66 -18.47
C ARG A 194 -28.87 33.09 -19.88
N ILE A 195 -28.16 31.97 -20.08
CA ILE A 195 -28.09 31.29 -21.37
C ILE A 195 -29.46 30.74 -21.77
N ALA A 196 -30.16 30.08 -20.84
CA ALA A 196 -31.50 29.55 -21.09
C ALA A 196 -32.50 30.66 -21.45
N ASP A 197 -32.43 31.82 -20.79
CA ASP A 197 -33.26 32.99 -21.09
C ASP A 197 -33.08 33.51 -22.53
N ALA A 198 -31.91 33.26 -23.12
CA ALA A 198 -31.59 33.65 -24.50
C ALA A 198 -31.85 32.54 -25.54
N LEU A 199 -32.28 31.35 -25.11
CA LEU A 199 -32.61 30.26 -26.03
C LEU A 199 -33.90 30.55 -26.80
N PRO A 200 -33.99 30.14 -28.08
CA PRO A 200 -35.22 30.25 -28.85
C PRO A 200 -36.35 29.45 -28.19
N ASP A 201 -37.57 30.00 -28.25
CA ASP A 201 -38.82 29.36 -27.80
C ASP A 201 -38.88 28.92 -26.32
N ILE A 202 -37.94 29.37 -25.46
CA ILE A 202 -37.87 28.98 -24.04
C ILE A 202 -39.14 29.35 -23.24
N THR A 203 -39.87 30.38 -23.69
CA THR A 203 -41.14 30.82 -23.09
C THR A 203 -42.32 29.90 -23.42
N ILE A 204 -42.19 29.06 -24.45
CA ILE A 204 -43.22 28.14 -24.94
C ILE A 204 -42.85 26.69 -24.60
N SER A 205 -41.55 26.39 -24.59
CA SER A 205 -40.98 25.06 -24.35
C SER A 205 -39.85 25.16 -23.33
N ALA A 206 -40.13 24.80 -22.07
CA ALA A 206 -39.12 24.80 -21.02
C ALA A 206 -37.99 23.81 -21.36
N LEU A 207 -36.76 24.17 -20.98
CA LEU A 207 -35.58 23.33 -21.14
C LEU A 207 -35.50 22.33 -19.99
N ILE A 208 -35.48 21.05 -20.34
CA ILE A 208 -35.23 19.96 -19.41
C ILE A 208 -33.81 19.45 -19.64
N ILE A 209 -32.97 19.52 -18.62
CA ILE A 209 -31.59 19.06 -18.71
C ILE A 209 -31.47 17.72 -18.00
N LEU A 210 -31.24 16.64 -18.75
CA LEU A 210 -30.87 15.34 -18.20
C LEU A 210 -29.34 15.27 -18.09
N VAL A 211 -28.83 15.34 -16.85
CA VAL A 211 -27.44 15.05 -16.53
C VAL A 211 -27.34 13.58 -16.15
N ASP A 212 -26.99 12.74 -17.12
CA ASP A 212 -26.85 11.30 -16.92
C ASP A 212 -25.44 10.99 -16.41
N GLN A 213 -25.31 10.00 -15.52
CA GLN A 213 -24.07 9.67 -14.83
C GLN A 213 -23.44 10.86 -14.10
N PHE A 214 -24.26 11.53 -13.28
CA PHE A 214 -23.84 12.70 -12.50
C PHE A 214 -22.62 12.42 -11.62
N GLU A 215 -22.40 11.16 -11.20
CA GLU A 215 -21.20 10.78 -10.46
C GLU A 215 -19.88 11.11 -11.18
N GLU A 216 -19.87 11.26 -12.52
CA GLU A 216 -18.67 11.59 -13.29
C GLU A 216 -18.01 12.91 -12.88
N ILE A 217 -18.78 13.86 -12.34
CA ILE A 217 -18.19 15.10 -11.82
C ILE A 217 -17.30 14.85 -10.59
N TYR A 218 -17.58 13.78 -9.83
CA TYR A 218 -16.75 13.39 -8.69
C TYR A 218 -15.61 12.47 -9.13
N THR A 219 -15.82 11.63 -10.15
CA THR A 219 -14.84 10.61 -10.54
C THR A 219 -13.84 11.06 -11.61
N LEU A 220 -14.27 11.86 -12.58
CA LEU A 220 -13.47 12.26 -13.75
C LEU A 220 -13.01 13.73 -13.67
N CYS A 221 -13.86 14.63 -13.16
CA CYS A 221 -13.50 16.05 -13.04
C CYS A 221 -12.56 16.30 -11.85
N GLN A 222 -11.32 16.66 -12.16
CA GLN A 222 -10.27 16.95 -11.16
C GLN A 222 -10.36 18.38 -10.62
N ASN A 223 -11.02 19.30 -11.33
CA ASN A 223 -11.13 20.71 -10.95
C ASN A 223 -12.35 20.95 -10.04
N SER A 224 -12.09 21.14 -8.74
CA SER A 224 -13.14 21.35 -7.74
C SER A 224 -13.94 22.65 -7.94
N THR A 225 -13.31 23.70 -8.47
CA THR A 225 -13.98 24.97 -8.80
C THR A 225 -14.94 24.79 -9.97
N GLU A 226 -14.51 24.10 -11.03
CA GLU A 226 -15.36 23.79 -12.19
C GLU A 226 -16.57 22.93 -11.77
N ARG A 227 -16.34 21.89 -10.97
CA ARG A 227 -17.41 21.07 -10.40
C ARG A 227 -18.41 21.91 -9.60
N THR A 228 -17.93 22.81 -8.76
CA THR A 228 -18.80 23.67 -7.95
C THR A 228 -19.63 24.62 -8.82
N ALA A 229 -19.00 25.23 -9.83
CA ALA A 229 -19.68 26.10 -10.79
C ALA A 229 -20.77 25.34 -11.55
N PHE A 230 -20.49 24.12 -12.02
CA PHE A 230 -21.46 23.26 -12.69
C PHE A 230 -22.69 22.97 -11.83
N ILE A 231 -22.49 22.52 -10.59
CA ILE A 231 -23.61 22.19 -9.68
C ILE A 231 -24.43 23.44 -9.36
N LYS A 232 -23.76 24.58 -9.07
CA LYS A 232 -24.45 25.83 -8.73
C LYS A 232 -25.25 26.40 -9.89
N ASN A 233 -24.76 26.29 -11.13
CA ASN A 233 -25.52 26.67 -12.32
C ASN A 233 -26.82 25.88 -12.46
N LEU A 234 -26.76 24.54 -12.29
CA LEU A 234 -27.94 23.67 -12.35
C LEU A 234 -28.97 24.03 -11.27
N LEU A 235 -28.51 24.22 -10.03
CA LEU A 235 -29.38 24.59 -8.90
C LEU A 235 -30.02 25.97 -9.10
N CYS A 236 -29.23 26.96 -9.54
CA CYS A 236 -29.72 28.32 -9.77
C CYS A 236 -30.82 28.34 -10.85
N ALA A 237 -30.58 27.69 -11.99
CA ALA A 237 -31.55 27.64 -13.08
C ALA A 237 -32.81 26.84 -12.71
N ALA A 238 -32.66 25.73 -11.97
CA ALA A 238 -33.79 24.91 -11.50
C ALA A 238 -34.63 25.60 -10.40
N ALA A 239 -34.09 26.60 -9.71
CA ALA A 239 -34.80 27.37 -8.69
C ALA A 239 -35.51 28.62 -9.26
N ASP A 240 -35.26 28.99 -10.52
CA ASP A 240 -35.79 30.24 -11.09
C ASP A 240 -37.33 30.27 -11.11
N PRO A 241 -38.00 31.30 -10.58
CA PRO A 241 -39.47 31.42 -10.64
C PRO A 241 -40.06 31.42 -12.06
N ALA A 242 -39.29 31.78 -13.08
CA ALA A 242 -39.72 31.76 -14.47
C ALA A 242 -39.94 30.35 -15.05
N LYS A 243 -39.55 29.29 -14.32
CA LYS A 243 -39.76 27.87 -14.68
C LYS A 243 -39.21 27.47 -16.06
N ARG A 244 -38.20 28.20 -16.55
CA ARG A 244 -37.58 27.98 -17.88
C ARG A 244 -36.67 26.76 -17.93
N VAL A 245 -36.08 26.37 -16.80
CA VAL A 245 -35.17 25.24 -16.70
C VAL A 245 -35.64 24.28 -15.60
N SER A 246 -35.59 22.99 -15.93
CA SER A 246 -35.74 21.87 -14.99
C SER A 246 -34.61 20.88 -15.21
N VAL A 247 -34.18 20.21 -14.14
CA VAL A 247 -33.01 19.34 -14.17
C VAL A 247 -33.41 17.94 -13.72
N ILE A 248 -32.94 16.93 -14.43
CA ILE A 248 -33.00 15.54 -14.03
C ILE A 248 -31.56 15.08 -13.91
N ILE A 249 -31.20 14.45 -12.81
CA ILE A 249 -29.86 13.86 -12.66
C ILE A 249 -29.98 12.36 -12.44
N THR A 250 -29.13 11.55 -13.08
CA THR A 250 -28.98 10.14 -12.69
C THR A 250 -27.69 9.99 -11.90
N MET A 251 -27.72 9.29 -10.77
CA MET A 251 -26.51 9.07 -9.95
C MET A 251 -26.53 7.69 -9.30
N ARG A 252 -25.37 7.08 -9.10
CA ARG A 252 -25.30 5.87 -8.27
C ARG A 252 -25.48 6.18 -6.78
N SER A 253 -26.11 5.26 -6.04
CA SER A 253 -26.39 5.44 -4.60
C SER A 253 -25.13 5.48 -3.73
N ASP A 254 -24.02 4.88 -4.15
CA ASP A 254 -22.74 4.90 -3.44
C ASP A 254 -22.02 6.26 -3.48
N PHE A 255 -22.51 7.22 -4.29
CA PHE A 255 -22.01 8.60 -4.35
C PHE A 255 -22.86 9.57 -3.52
N LEU A 256 -23.89 9.12 -2.80
CA LEU A 256 -24.70 9.99 -1.93
C LEU A 256 -23.83 10.70 -0.88
N GLY A 257 -22.77 10.08 -0.38
CA GLY A 257 -21.81 10.70 0.55
C GLY A 257 -21.13 11.95 -0.03
N GLU A 258 -20.82 11.97 -1.33
CA GLU A 258 -20.16 13.12 -1.98
C GLU A 258 -21.06 14.36 -2.05
N THR A 259 -22.39 14.16 -2.00
CA THR A 259 -23.35 15.27 -2.00
C THR A 259 -23.35 16.07 -0.69
N GLN A 260 -22.82 15.52 0.41
CA GLN A 260 -22.78 16.19 1.72
C GLN A 260 -21.97 17.50 1.71
N LYS A 261 -21.02 17.63 0.78
CA LYS A 261 -20.23 18.86 0.57
C LYS A 261 -21.10 20.05 0.13
N LEU A 262 -22.32 19.80 -0.36
CA LEU A 262 -23.30 20.80 -0.81
C LEU A 262 -24.68 20.48 -0.22
N SER A 263 -25.00 21.11 0.92
CA SER A 263 -26.22 20.84 1.70
C SER A 263 -27.50 20.89 0.86
N THR A 264 -27.64 21.88 -0.02
CA THR A 264 -28.81 22.02 -0.90
C THR A 264 -29.01 20.79 -1.80
N LEU A 265 -27.94 20.27 -2.41
CA LEU A 265 -28.06 19.10 -3.29
C LEU A 265 -28.42 17.86 -2.47
N ASN A 266 -27.83 17.68 -1.29
CA ASN A 266 -28.15 16.56 -0.40
C ASN A 266 -29.63 16.58 0.04
N THR A 267 -30.18 17.75 0.40
CA THR A 267 -31.61 17.91 0.71
C THR A 267 -32.50 17.49 -0.46
N LEU A 268 -32.14 17.84 -1.71
CA LEU A 268 -32.90 17.44 -2.88
C LEU A 268 -32.92 15.92 -3.09
N PHE A 269 -31.83 15.21 -2.79
CA PHE A 269 -31.84 13.75 -2.81
C PHE A 269 -32.77 13.16 -1.75
N ALA A 270 -32.83 13.76 -0.56
CA ALA A 270 -33.69 13.29 0.53
C ALA A 270 -35.19 13.54 0.25
N GLU A 271 -35.55 14.74 -0.23
CA GLU A 271 -36.94 15.16 -0.41
C GLU A 271 -37.50 14.77 -1.79
N GLN A 272 -36.69 14.93 -2.83
CA GLN A 272 -37.12 14.81 -4.23
C GLN A 272 -36.59 13.54 -4.92
N GLY A 273 -35.63 12.82 -4.32
CA GLY A 273 -34.98 11.68 -4.95
C GLY A 273 -35.93 10.52 -5.30
N PHE A 274 -35.70 9.88 -6.45
CA PHE A 274 -36.38 8.68 -6.91
C PHE A 274 -35.41 7.50 -6.91
N LEU A 275 -35.64 6.53 -6.01
CA LEU A 275 -34.83 5.31 -5.92
C LEU A 275 -35.28 4.27 -6.94
N VAL A 276 -34.41 3.94 -7.89
CA VAL A 276 -34.63 2.87 -8.87
C VAL A 276 -34.33 1.52 -8.21
N ARG A 277 -35.40 0.82 -7.80
CA ARG A 277 -35.32 -0.54 -7.25
C ARG A 277 -34.99 -1.60 -8.31
N ALA A 278 -34.54 -2.76 -7.83
CA ALA A 278 -34.44 -3.96 -8.65
C ALA A 278 -35.79 -4.29 -9.30
N MET A 279 -35.75 -4.89 -10.48
CA MET A 279 -36.94 -5.42 -11.14
C MET A 279 -37.45 -6.64 -10.38
N ASN A 280 -38.75 -6.77 -10.23
CA ASN A 280 -39.36 -8.01 -9.74
C ASN A 280 -39.48 -9.04 -10.87
N GLU A 281 -39.92 -10.26 -10.55
CA GLU A 281 -40.06 -11.35 -11.51
C GLU A 281 -40.91 -10.98 -12.74
N LEU A 282 -42.06 -10.32 -12.54
CA LEU A 282 -42.97 -9.91 -13.62
C LEU A 282 -42.32 -8.86 -14.53
N GLU A 283 -41.66 -7.88 -13.93
CA GLU A 283 -40.93 -6.83 -14.64
C GLU A 283 -39.77 -7.41 -15.45
N LEU A 284 -39.01 -8.37 -14.89
CA LEU A 284 -37.95 -9.08 -15.59
C LEU A 284 -38.51 -9.91 -16.75
N ARG A 285 -39.61 -10.64 -16.52
CA ARG A 285 -40.27 -11.46 -17.54
C ARG A 285 -40.71 -10.61 -18.74
N ASP A 286 -41.30 -9.45 -18.48
CA ASP A 286 -41.69 -8.49 -19.50
C ASP A 286 -40.48 -7.93 -20.25
N ALA A 287 -39.44 -7.50 -19.53
CA ALA A 287 -38.20 -6.98 -20.10
C ALA A 287 -37.44 -8.02 -20.95
N ILE A 288 -37.62 -9.31 -20.67
CA ILE A 288 -37.02 -10.41 -21.43
C ILE A 288 -37.89 -10.78 -22.63
N SER A 289 -39.18 -11.04 -22.43
CA SER A 289 -40.02 -11.74 -23.42
C SER A 289 -40.61 -10.80 -24.46
N LYS A 290 -41.14 -9.65 -24.02
CA LYS A 290 -41.88 -8.72 -24.89
C LYS A 290 -41.04 -8.13 -26.04
N PRO A 291 -39.77 -7.72 -25.86
CA PRO A 291 -38.97 -7.24 -26.98
C PRO A 291 -38.79 -8.31 -28.07
N ALA A 292 -38.61 -9.57 -27.68
CA ALA A 292 -38.44 -10.68 -28.62
C ALA A 292 -39.76 -11.07 -29.31
N GLU A 293 -40.88 -11.05 -28.58
CA GLU A 293 -42.23 -11.23 -29.14
C GLU A 293 -42.54 -10.16 -30.20
N GLN A 294 -42.26 -8.89 -29.90
CA GLN A 294 -42.47 -7.77 -30.82
C GLN A 294 -41.59 -7.88 -32.07
N ALA A 295 -40.38 -8.41 -31.92
CA ALA A 295 -39.47 -8.68 -33.03
C ALA A 295 -39.80 -10.00 -33.78
N GLY A 296 -40.87 -10.71 -33.41
CA GLY A 296 -41.37 -11.91 -34.09
C GLY A 296 -40.67 -13.22 -33.70
N HIS A 297 -39.84 -13.22 -32.65
CA HIS A 297 -39.05 -14.37 -32.21
C HIS A 297 -39.24 -14.64 -30.71
N PRO A 298 -40.43 -15.07 -30.26
CA PRO A 298 -40.68 -15.32 -28.84
C PRO A 298 -39.70 -16.35 -28.26
N LEU A 299 -39.16 -16.05 -27.07
CA LEU A 299 -38.31 -16.97 -26.33
C LEU A 299 -39.18 -18.05 -25.65
N ASP A 300 -38.65 -19.27 -25.52
CA ASP A 300 -39.36 -20.33 -24.81
C ASP A 300 -39.41 -20.06 -23.30
N GLN A 301 -40.48 -20.51 -22.65
CA GLN A 301 -40.74 -20.25 -21.23
C GLN A 301 -39.66 -20.79 -20.30
N ALA A 302 -39.00 -21.91 -20.66
CA ALA A 302 -37.94 -22.47 -19.83
C ALA A 302 -36.69 -21.58 -19.86
N THR A 303 -36.29 -21.09 -21.04
CA THR A 303 -35.19 -20.13 -21.17
C THR A 303 -35.49 -18.82 -20.43
N VAL A 304 -36.71 -18.28 -20.54
CA VAL A 304 -37.11 -17.06 -19.81
C VAL A 304 -37.00 -17.26 -18.30
N SER A 305 -37.56 -18.35 -17.77
CA SER A 305 -37.48 -18.64 -16.33
C SER A 305 -36.03 -18.82 -15.85
N LEU A 306 -35.17 -19.46 -16.64
CA LEU A 306 -33.75 -19.61 -16.32
C LEU A 306 -33.01 -18.26 -16.32
N LEU A 307 -33.31 -17.37 -17.27
CA LEU A 307 -32.74 -16.01 -17.30
C LEU A 307 -33.17 -15.18 -16.09
N ILE A 308 -34.44 -15.31 -15.67
CA ILE A 308 -34.97 -14.66 -14.46
C ILE A 308 -34.24 -15.18 -13.23
N GLU A 309 -34.17 -16.50 -13.02
CA GLU A 309 -33.48 -17.13 -11.89
C GLU A 309 -32.00 -16.71 -11.81
N GLN A 310 -31.34 -16.57 -12.96
CA GLN A 310 -29.95 -16.13 -13.02
C GLN A 310 -29.75 -14.61 -12.86
N THR A 311 -30.82 -13.83 -12.79
CA THR A 311 -30.78 -12.36 -12.68
C THR A 311 -31.37 -11.86 -11.35
N GLU A 312 -32.36 -12.56 -10.80
CA GLU A 312 -33.09 -12.20 -9.59
C GLU A 312 -32.15 -12.06 -8.38
N ASP A 313 -32.41 -11.05 -7.54
CA ASP A 313 -31.66 -10.68 -6.34
C ASP A 313 -30.14 -10.47 -6.52
N ARG A 314 -29.67 -10.28 -7.76
CA ARG A 314 -28.27 -9.98 -8.06
C ARG A 314 -28.09 -8.49 -8.36
N GLU A 315 -27.26 -7.81 -7.57
CA GLU A 315 -26.91 -6.41 -7.83
C GLU A 315 -26.25 -6.24 -9.21
N GLY A 316 -26.71 -5.25 -9.98
CA GLY A 316 -26.14 -4.94 -11.29
C GLY A 316 -26.29 -6.05 -12.34
N ALA A 317 -27.31 -6.92 -12.22
CA ALA A 317 -27.54 -8.03 -13.13
C ALA A 317 -28.22 -7.63 -14.46
N LEU A 318 -28.92 -6.50 -14.54
CA LEU A 318 -29.64 -6.10 -15.76
C LEU A 318 -28.72 -5.89 -16.98
N PRO A 319 -27.53 -5.25 -16.88
CA PRO A 319 -26.60 -5.17 -17.99
C PRO A 319 -26.10 -6.56 -18.44
N LEU A 320 -25.88 -7.48 -17.49
CA LEU A 320 -25.48 -8.86 -17.79
C LEU A 320 -26.61 -9.60 -18.52
N LEU A 321 -27.85 -9.43 -18.05
CA LEU A 321 -29.04 -9.99 -18.69
C LEU A 321 -29.18 -9.47 -20.12
N GLN A 322 -29.10 -8.16 -20.34
CA GLN A 322 -29.16 -7.57 -21.68
C GLN A 322 -28.01 -8.05 -22.57
N PHE A 323 -26.82 -8.24 -22.01
CA PHE A 323 -25.70 -8.81 -22.75
C PHE A 323 -25.97 -10.27 -23.15
N ALA A 324 -26.42 -11.11 -22.23
CA ALA A 324 -26.78 -12.49 -22.52
C ALA A 324 -27.91 -12.58 -23.56
N LEU A 325 -28.93 -11.74 -23.46
CA LEU A 325 -30.02 -11.63 -24.43
C LEU A 325 -29.54 -11.20 -25.81
N SER A 326 -28.60 -10.25 -25.89
CA SER A 326 -28.01 -9.86 -27.17
C SER A 326 -27.19 -10.99 -27.82
N ARG A 327 -26.54 -11.84 -27.01
CA ARG A 327 -25.85 -13.06 -27.49
C ARG A 327 -26.85 -14.12 -27.94
N ILE A 328 -27.92 -14.34 -27.18
CA ILE A 328 -29.04 -15.22 -27.56
C ILE A 328 -29.61 -14.80 -28.92
N TRP A 329 -29.83 -13.50 -29.12
CA TRP A 329 -30.32 -12.96 -30.40
C TRP A 329 -29.36 -13.24 -31.55
N LYS A 330 -28.06 -13.02 -31.34
CA LYS A 330 -27.04 -13.38 -32.33
C LYS A 330 -27.00 -14.89 -32.63
N GLY A 331 -27.28 -15.73 -31.63
CA GLY A 331 -27.46 -17.16 -31.81
C GLY A 331 -28.68 -17.48 -32.67
N LEU A 332 -29.82 -16.83 -32.41
CA LEU A 332 -31.05 -16.93 -33.21
C LEU A 332 -30.81 -16.53 -34.66
N GLU A 333 -30.06 -15.45 -34.91
CA GLU A 333 -29.61 -15.03 -36.25
C GLU A 333 -28.84 -16.11 -37.00
N GLN A 334 -28.15 -16.99 -36.26
CA GLN A 334 -27.38 -18.11 -36.78
C GLN A 334 -28.15 -19.44 -36.76
N GLY A 335 -29.45 -19.42 -36.43
CA GLY A 335 -30.29 -20.62 -36.32
C GLY A 335 -30.01 -21.48 -35.08
N VAL A 336 -29.33 -20.94 -34.07
CA VAL A 336 -29.06 -21.61 -32.80
C VAL A 336 -30.16 -21.26 -31.80
N SER A 337 -30.73 -22.26 -31.13
CA SER A 337 -31.78 -22.03 -30.13
C SER A 337 -31.27 -21.19 -28.93
N PRO A 338 -32.15 -20.42 -28.25
CA PRO A 338 -31.78 -19.63 -27.07
C PRO A 338 -31.12 -20.45 -25.96
N ALA A 339 -31.69 -21.61 -25.60
CA ALA A 339 -31.15 -22.49 -24.55
C ALA A 339 -29.71 -22.94 -24.84
N VAL A 340 -29.42 -23.40 -26.06
CA VAL A 340 -28.07 -23.81 -26.48
C VAL A 340 -27.10 -22.63 -26.47
N THR A 341 -27.55 -21.43 -26.85
CA THR A 341 -26.70 -20.23 -26.81
C THR A 341 -26.39 -19.85 -25.37
N LEU A 342 -27.40 -19.87 -24.48
CA LEU A 342 -27.26 -19.57 -23.07
C LEU A 342 -26.31 -20.56 -22.36
N GLU A 343 -26.38 -21.85 -22.70
CA GLU A 343 -25.45 -22.87 -22.22
C GLU A 343 -24.02 -22.59 -22.70
N LYS A 344 -23.83 -22.31 -24.01
CA LYS A 344 -22.51 -22.02 -24.61
C LYS A 344 -21.83 -20.79 -24.02
N ILE A 345 -22.60 -19.76 -23.66
CA ILE A 345 -22.06 -18.54 -23.03
C ILE A 345 -21.91 -18.67 -21.51
N GLY A 346 -22.27 -19.81 -20.91
CA GLY A 346 -22.15 -20.05 -19.47
C GLY A 346 -23.17 -19.27 -18.62
N GLY A 347 -24.38 -19.05 -19.16
CA GLY A 347 -25.44 -18.30 -18.48
C GLY A 347 -25.27 -16.78 -18.53
N VAL A 348 -26.10 -16.07 -17.75
CA VAL A 348 -26.11 -14.59 -17.68
C VAL A 348 -24.76 -14.04 -17.22
N GLY A 349 -24.14 -14.65 -16.21
CA GLY A 349 -22.85 -14.24 -15.68
C GLY A 349 -21.65 -14.62 -16.55
N GLY A 350 -21.71 -15.79 -17.20
CA GLY A 350 -20.63 -16.30 -18.07
C GLY A 350 -20.42 -15.46 -19.33
N ALA A 351 -21.49 -14.83 -19.85
CA ALA A 351 -21.38 -14.01 -21.05
C ALA A 351 -20.37 -12.86 -20.88
N LEU A 352 -20.45 -12.10 -19.78
CA LEU A 352 -19.50 -11.02 -19.50
C LEU A 352 -18.08 -11.55 -19.26
N ALA A 353 -17.96 -12.68 -18.57
CA ALA A 353 -16.66 -13.33 -18.36
C ALA A 353 -15.98 -13.73 -19.68
N GLY A 354 -16.74 -14.25 -20.65
CA GLY A 354 -16.22 -14.57 -21.98
C GLY A 354 -15.74 -13.32 -22.73
N GLU A 355 -16.42 -12.19 -22.56
CA GLU A 355 -15.98 -10.92 -23.15
C GLU A 355 -14.72 -10.36 -22.45
N ALA A 356 -14.65 -10.44 -21.12
CA ALA A 356 -13.45 -10.08 -20.37
C ALA A 356 -12.25 -10.95 -20.80
N GLU A 357 -12.46 -12.25 -21.01
CA GLU A 357 -11.43 -13.15 -21.53
C GLU A 357 -11.00 -12.76 -22.95
N ARG A 358 -11.94 -12.44 -23.84
CA ARG A 358 -11.63 -11.97 -25.20
C ARG A 358 -10.81 -10.68 -25.19
N VAL A 359 -11.17 -9.71 -24.34
CA VAL A 359 -10.42 -8.45 -24.20
C VAL A 359 -9.03 -8.73 -23.67
N TYR A 360 -8.92 -9.57 -22.63
CA TYR A 360 -7.63 -9.96 -22.03
C TYR A 360 -6.70 -10.64 -23.05
N GLN A 361 -7.20 -11.59 -23.84
CA GLN A 361 -6.39 -12.31 -24.84
C GLN A 361 -5.84 -11.40 -25.94
N ASN A 362 -6.51 -10.27 -26.21
CA ASN A 362 -6.04 -9.28 -27.18
C ASN A 362 -5.06 -8.25 -26.59
N LEU A 363 -4.72 -8.34 -25.30
CA LEU A 363 -3.75 -7.45 -24.68
C LEU A 363 -2.30 -7.85 -25.04
N PRO A 364 -1.39 -6.88 -25.23
CA PRO A 364 0.05 -7.13 -25.23
C PRO A 364 0.51 -7.82 -23.94
N LEU A 365 1.60 -8.59 -24.01
CA LEU A 365 2.09 -9.41 -22.89
C LEU A 365 2.41 -8.59 -21.61
N GLU A 366 2.88 -7.35 -21.80
CA GLU A 366 3.12 -6.40 -20.70
C GLU A 366 1.82 -5.97 -20.02
N GLU A 367 0.78 -5.61 -20.80
CA GLU A 367 -0.55 -5.25 -20.29
C GLU A 367 -1.26 -6.44 -19.62
N GLN A 368 -1.03 -7.68 -20.08
CA GLN A 368 -1.59 -8.89 -19.43
C GLN A 368 -1.06 -9.09 -18.01
N THR A 369 0.21 -8.75 -17.76
CA THR A 369 0.81 -8.84 -16.42
C THR A 369 0.21 -7.77 -15.49
N ILE A 370 0.00 -6.56 -16.03
CA ILE A 370 -0.70 -5.47 -15.34
C ILE A 370 -2.14 -5.89 -15.03
N ALA A 371 -2.85 -6.48 -15.99
CA ALA A 371 -4.24 -6.91 -15.82
C ALA A 371 -4.39 -7.89 -14.65
N ARG A 372 -3.55 -8.93 -14.58
CA ARG A 372 -3.57 -9.89 -13.46
C ARG A 372 -3.39 -9.18 -12.11
N ARG A 373 -2.43 -8.27 -12.02
CA ARG A 373 -2.14 -7.51 -10.79
C ARG A 373 -3.30 -6.59 -10.40
N VAL A 374 -3.84 -5.86 -11.37
CA VAL A 374 -4.95 -4.89 -11.18
C VAL A 374 -6.22 -5.62 -10.74
N PHE A 375 -6.68 -6.61 -11.51
CA PHE A 375 -7.91 -7.35 -11.18
C PHE A 375 -7.82 -8.09 -9.85
N SER A 376 -6.69 -8.78 -9.57
CA SER A 376 -6.50 -9.47 -8.28
C SER A 376 -6.51 -8.49 -7.09
N SER A 377 -6.01 -7.27 -7.30
CA SER A 377 -5.99 -6.23 -6.27
C SER A 377 -7.36 -5.60 -6.02
N MET A 378 -8.35 -5.77 -6.90
CA MET A 378 -9.75 -5.31 -6.73
C MET A 378 -10.68 -6.35 -6.12
N VAL A 379 -10.15 -7.49 -5.65
CA VAL A 379 -10.94 -8.57 -5.04
C VAL A 379 -10.70 -8.63 -3.54
N GLN A 380 -11.77 -8.59 -2.76
CA GLN A 380 -11.77 -8.90 -1.34
C GLN A 380 -11.92 -10.41 -1.14
N LEU A 381 -10.84 -11.05 -0.69
CA LEU A 381 -10.87 -12.44 -0.28
C LEU A 381 -11.86 -12.65 0.87
N GLY A 382 -12.81 -13.56 0.68
CA GLY A 382 -13.72 -14.03 1.73
C GLY A 382 -13.07 -15.11 2.59
N GLU A 383 -13.28 -15.04 3.90
CA GLU A 383 -12.89 -16.09 4.86
C GLU A 383 -14.01 -17.14 4.96
N GLY A 384 -14.15 -17.99 3.93
CA GLY A 384 -15.18 -19.02 3.85
C GLY A 384 -16.55 -18.55 3.29
N ILE A 385 -16.66 -17.27 2.94
CA ILE A 385 -17.73 -16.69 2.12
C ILE A 385 -17.22 -16.38 0.71
N ARG A 386 -18.12 -16.02 -0.20
CA ARG A 386 -17.77 -15.63 -1.58
C ARG A 386 -16.83 -14.43 -1.59
N ASP A 387 -15.88 -14.44 -2.52
CA ASP A 387 -15.01 -13.30 -2.79
C ASP A 387 -15.84 -12.16 -3.36
N THR A 388 -15.66 -10.95 -2.83
CA THR A 388 -16.40 -9.76 -3.22
C THR A 388 -15.49 -8.74 -3.87
N ARG A 389 -16.06 -7.71 -4.50
CA ARG A 389 -15.25 -6.60 -5.02
C ARG A 389 -14.75 -5.69 -3.89
N ARG A 390 -13.59 -5.07 -4.10
CA ARG A 390 -13.11 -3.94 -3.29
C ARG A 390 -12.62 -2.80 -4.16
N ARG A 391 -12.64 -1.61 -3.57
CA ARG A 391 -11.96 -0.43 -4.10
C ARG A 391 -10.46 -0.53 -3.84
N MET A 392 -9.67 -0.07 -4.80
CA MET A 392 -8.21 -0.10 -4.75
C MET A 392 -7.67 1.24 -5.24
N SER A 393 -6.71 1.83 -4.53
CA SER A 393 -6.01 3.04 -4.98
C SER A 393 -4.99 2.68 -6.07
N LEU A 394 -4.82 3.58 -7.05
CA LEU A 394 -3.82 3.41 -8.12
C LEU A 394 -2.40 3.20 -7.56
N GLU A 395 -2.09 3.86 -6.43
CA GLU A 395 -0.80 3.77 -5.73
C GLU A 395 -0.51 2.35 -5.20
N GLU A 396 -1.53 1.52 -4.96
CA GLU A 396 -1.37 0.15 -4.47
C GLU A 396 -0.89 -0.82 -5.56
N VAL A 397 -0.94 -0.43 -6.84
CA VAL A 397 -0.67 -1.30 -7.99
C VAL A 397 0.42 -0.78 -8.91
N THR A 398 0.74 0.52 -8.81
CA THR A 398 1.93 1.13 -9.42
C THR A 398 3.19 0.76 -8.65
N SER A 399 4.15 0.11 -9.29
CA SER A 399 5.53 0.04 -8.78
C SER A 399 6.35 1.22 -9.33
N ASN A 400 7.52 1.50 -8.75
CA ASN A 400 8.45 2.52 -9.27
C ASN A 400 9.01 2.20 -10.66
N GLN A 401 8.86 0.95 -11.11
CA GLN A 401 9.27 0.51 -12.44
C GLN A 401 8.14 0.62 -13.46
N ASP A 402 6.90 0.78 -13.02
CA ASP A 402 5.75 0.90 -13.92
C ASP A 402 5.55 2.36 -14.33
N ASN A 403 5.32 2.58 -15.62
CA ASN A 403 4.84 3.86 -16.07
C ASN A 403 3.38 4.02 -15.62
N THR A 404 3.12 4.91 -14.65
CA THR A 404 1.77 5.22 -14.15
C THR A 404 0.80 5.58 -15.28
N GLN A 405 1.29 6.14 -16.38
CA GLN A 405 0.46 6.42 -17.57
C GLN A 405 -0.02 5.14 -18.26
N VAL A 406 0.77 4.06 -18.28
CA VAL A 406 0.38 2.76 -18.87
C VAL A 406 -0.73 2.12 -18.06
N ILE A 407 -0.63 2.14 -16.72
CA ILE A 407 -1.68 1.62 -15.85
C ILE A 407 -2.96 2.46 -15.98
N ARG A 408 -2.86 3.80 -16.07
CA ARG A 408 -4.02 4.65 -16.34
C ARG A 408 -4.65 4.33 -17.70
N HIS A 409 -3.85 4.25 -18.76
CA HIS A 409 -4.36 3.90 -20.09
C HIS A 409 -5.03 2.51 -20.11
N PHE A 410 -4.47 1.54 -19.37
CA PHE A 410 -5.10 0.24 -19.15
C PHE A 410 -6.46 0.40 -18.45
N LEU A 411 -6.52 1.14 -17.34
CA LEU A 411 -7.77 1.37 -16.62
C LEU A 411 -8.82 2.10 -17.48
N ASP A 412 -8.39 3.06 -18.30
CA ASP A 412 -9.25 3.78 -19.26
C ASP A 412 -9.85 2.81 -20.29
N LYS A 413 -9.04 1.89 -20.85
CA LYS A 413 -9.49 0.85 -21.79
C LYS A 413 -10.58 -0.05 -21.19
N PHE A 414 -10.43 -0.43 -19.93
CA PHE A 414 -11.38 -1.31 -19.22
C PHE A 414 -12.55 -0.57 -18.57
N SER A 415 -12.50 0.76 -18.48
CA SER A 415 -13.59 1.61 -17.98
C SER A 415 -14.43 2.25 -19.09
N ALA A 416 -14.00 2.15 -20.36
CA ALA A 416 -14.70 2.68 -21.52
C ALA A 416 -16.17 2.19 -21.63
N SER A 417 -17.02 3.08 -22.16
CA SER A 417 -18.48 3.04 -22.11
C SER A 417 -19.15 1.80 -22.71
N GLY A 418 -18.44 1.01 -23.51
CA GLY A 418 -18.99 -0.18 -24.17
C GLY A 418 -18.85 -1.49 -23.39
N LEU A 419 -17.89 -1.58 -22.46
CA LEU A 419 -17.57 -2.80 -21.71
C LEU A 419 -17.64 -2.62 -20.20
N ARG A 420 -17.27 -1.42 -19.71
CA ARG A 420 -17.30 -0.99 -18.30
C ARG A 420 -17.05 -2.13 -17.32
N LEU A 421 -15.89 -2.77 -17.45
CA LEU A 421 -15.45 -3.86 -16.57
C LEU A 421 -14.88 -3.29 -15.26
N ILE A 422 -14.32 -2.07 -15.33
CA ILE A 422 -13.77 -1.33 -14.20
C ILE A 422 -14.52 0.00 -14.07
N THR A 423 -14.82 0.40 -12.83
CA THR A 423 -15.30 1.72 -12.47
C THR A 423 -14.19 2.48 -11.77
N LEU A 424 -13.95 3.70 -12.22
CA LEU A 424 -13.00 4.63 -11.60
C LEU A 424 -13.78 5.65 -10.77
N SER A 425 -13.28 5.94 -9.56
CA SER A 425 -13.75 7.03 -8.72
C SER A 425 -12.58 7.88 -8.24
N SER A 426 -12.84 9.14 -7.88
CA SER A 426 -11.81 10.04 -7.36
C SER A 426 -12.33 10.64 -6.06
N ASN A 427 -11.50 10.59 -5.02
CA ASN A 427 -11.77 11.23 -3.73
C ASN A 427 -10.57 12.09 -3.34
N ASP A 428 -10.79 13.41 -3.19
CA ASP A 428 -9.98 14.55 -2.71
C ASP A 428 -8.43 14.54 -2.87
N GLN A 429 -7.81 13.52 -3.47
CA GLN A 429 -6.40 13.36 -3.79
C GLN A 429 -6.04 12.04 -4.53
N GLN A 430 -6.92 11.03 -4.61
CA GLN A 430 -6.58 9.73 -5.22
C GLN A 430 -7.68 9.13 -6.11
N VAL A 431 -7.27 8.55 -7.24
CA VAL A 431 -8.12 7.72 -8.11
C VAL A 431 -8.19 6.31 -7.54
N GLN A 432 -9.42 5.83 -7.34
CA GLN A 432 -9.73 4.47 -6.94
C GLN A 432 -10.35 3.70 -8.10
N ALA A 433 -10.01 2.42 -8.22
CA ALA A 433 -10.57 1.49 -9.19
C ALA A 433 -11.33 0.35 -8.48
N GLU A 434 -12.40 -0.11 -9.10
CA GLU A 434 -13.30 -1.16 -8.61
C GLU A 434 -13.79 -2.00 -9.80
N ILE A 435 -13.98 -3.31 -9.59
CA ILE A 435 -14.68 -4.16 -10.57
C ILE A 435 -16.16 -3.76 -10.65
N SER A 436 -16.65 -3.48 -11.86
CA SER A 436 -18.02 -3.01 -12.07
C SER A 436 -19.08 -4.06 -11.73
N HIS A 437 -18.79 -5.35 -11.98
CA HIS A 437 -19.73 -6.46 -11.74
C HIS A 437 -19.02 -7.66 -11.08
N GLU A 438 -19.53 -8.13 -9.93
CA GLU A 438 -18.99 -9.31 -9.22
C GLU A 438 -19.11 -10.62 -10.02
N ALA A 439 -19.91 -10.62 -11.09
CA ALA A 439 -19.95 -11.71 -12.06
C ALA A 439 -18.56 -12.01 -12.64
N LEU A 440 -17.68 -11.02 -12.78
CA LEU A 440 -16.30 -11.27 -13.22
C LEU A 440 -15.53 -12.12 -12.21
N ILE A 441 -15.73 -11.90 -10.91
CA ILE A 441 -15.05 -12.68 -9.86
C ILE A 441 -15.56 -14.13 -9.85
N THR A 442 -16.85 -14.31 -10.12
CA THR A 442 -17.53 -15.62 -10.02
C THR A 442 -17.41 -16.47 -11.28
N TYR A 443 -17.44 -15.86 -12.47
CA TYR A 443 -17.57 -16.57 -13.75
C TYR A 443 -16.36 -16.43 -14.68
N TRP A 444 -15.40 -15.54 -14.38
CA TRP A 444 -14.17 -15.46 -15.16
C TRP A 444 -13.12 -16.41 -14.61
N ASP A 445 -13.02 -17.60 -15.21
CA ASP A 445 -12.15 -18.67 -14.74
C ASP A 445 -10.69 -18.23 -14.57
N ARG A 446 -10.17 -17.43 -15.49
CA ARG A 446 -8.81 -16.88 -15.38
C ARG A 446 -8.61 -16.00 -14.14
N LEU A 447 -9.59 -15.15 -13.80
CA LEU A 447 -9.50 -14.34 -12.60
C LEU A 447 -9.58 -15.20 -11.35
N ARG A 448 -10.46 -16.21 -11.36
CA ARG A 448 -10.56 -17.20 -10.28
C ARG A 448 -9.25 -17.96 -10.08
N ASP A 449 -8.64 -18.44 -11.15
CA ASP A 449 -7.35 -19.12 -11.13
C ASP A 449 -6.26 -18.20 -10.57
N TRP A 450 -6.27 -16.90 -10.91
CA TRP A 450 -5.33 -15.93 -10.35
C TRP A 450 -5.55 -15.75 -8.84
N ILE A 451 -6.79 -15.60 -8.40
CA ILE A 451 -7.15 -15.46 -6.99
C ILE A 451 -6.74 -16.71 -6.22
N ASP A 452 -7.08 -17.90 -6.71
CA ASP A 452 -6.84 -19.16 -6.04
C ASP A 452 -5.35 -19.49 -5.98
N SER A 453 -4.61 -19.30 -7.10
CA SER A 453 -3.16 -19.54 -7.13
C SER A 453 -2.36 -18.55 -6.28
N ASP A 454 -2.86 -17.33 -6.09
CA ASP A 454 -2.16 -16.28 -5.36
C ASP A 454 -2.81 -15.88 -4.03
N ARG A 455 -3.78 -16.66 -3.52
CA ARG A 455 -4.62 -16.28 -2.37
C ARG A 455 -3.79 -15.86 -1.16
N GLU A 456 -2.77 -16.65 -0.82
CA GLU A 456 -1.88 -16.35 0.30
C GLU A 456 -1.04 -15.08 0.05
N LEU A 457 -0.58 -14.87 -1.19
CA LEU A 457 0.22 -13.70 -1.56
C LEU A 457 -0.60 -12.42 -1.53
N ILE A 458 -1.83 -12.46 -2.05
CA ILE A 458 -2.80 -11.34 -1.99
C ILE A 458 -3.09 -11.00 -0.53
N TYR A 459 -3.32 -12.01 0.32
CA TYR A 459 -3.54 -11.83 1.75
C TYR A 459 -2.33 -11.17 2.44
N ARG A 460 -1.11 -11.69 2.22
CA ARG A 460 0.12 -11.14 2.81
C ARG A 460 0.38 -9.70 2.37
N LYS A 461 0.24 -9.41 1.07
CA LYS A 461 0.32 -8.03 0.54
C LYS A 461 -0.62 -7.11 1.31
N ARG A 462 -1.88 -7.51 1.46
CA ARG A 462 -2.92 -6.72 2.14
C ARG A 462 -2.57 -6.43 3.59
N GLN A 463 -2.04 -7.41 4.33
CA GLN A 463 -1.61 -7.20 5.71
C GLN A 463 -0.49 -6.15 5.82
N ILE A 464 0.47 -6.17 4.90
CA ILE A 464 1.55 -5.19 4.87
C ILE A 464 1.02 -3.79 4.53
N GLU A 465 0.12 -3.67 3.56
CA GLU A 465 -0.49 -2.39 3.17
C GLU A 465 -1.39 -1.79 4.27
N LEU A 466 -2.15 -2.63 4.98
CA LEU A 466 -2.96 -2.20 6.12
C LEU A 466 -2.07 -1.66 7.24
N ALA A 467 -0.99 -2.37 7.59
CA ALA A 467 -0.02 -1.90 8.58
C ALA A 467 0.64 -0.57 8.16
N ALA A 468 0.94 -0.42 6.86
CA ALA A 468 1.49 0.81 6.30
C ALA A 468 0.53 1.99 6.44
N LYS A 469 -0.75 1.77 6.13
CA LYS A 469 -1.79 2.79 6.25
C LYS A 469 -2.06 3.18 7.71
N GLU A 470 -2.07 2.22 8.62
CA GLU A 470 -2.20 2.48 10.06
C GLU A 470 -0.99 3.27 10.60
N TRP A 471 0.23 2.92 10.17
CA TRP A 471 1.43 3.69 10.49
C TRP A 471 1.37 5.13 9.95
N GLN A 472 0.86 5.34 8.73
CA GLN A 472 0.66 6.67 8.17
C GLN A 472 -0.37 7.48 8.98
N ASN A 473 -1.53 6.89 9.29
CA ASN A 473 -2.61 7.52 10.05
C ASN A 473 -2.19 7.92 11.47
N THR A 474 -1.19 7.24 12.04
CA THR A 474 -0.62 7.53 13.36
C THR A 474 0.55 8.52 13.31
N ASN A 475 0.62 9.35 12.26
CA ASN A 475 1.70 10.29 11.99
C ASN A 475 3.09 9.63 12.02
N ARG A 476 3.19 8.42 11.46
CA ARG A 476 4.43 7.65 11.34
C ARG A 476 5.09 7.32 12.68
N SER A 477 4.28 7.02 13.69
CA SER A 477 4.75 6.68 15.04
C SER A 477 5.68 5.47 15.07
N LYS A 478 6.73 5.53 15.89
CA LYS A 478 7.71 4.43 16.07
C LYS A 478 7.09 3.16 16.68
N ASN A 479 5.91 3.25 17.30
CA ASN A 479 5.25 2.14 17.96
C ASN A 479 4.53 1.20 16.97
N TYR A 480 4.23 1.69 15.76
CA TYR A 480 3.57 0.94 14.69
C TYR A 480 4.56 0.40 13.66
N LEU A 481 5.87 0.50 13.92
CA LEU A 481 6.89 -0.15 13.10
C LEU A 481 6.80 -1.67 13.24
N LEU A 482 7.04 -2.38 12.13
CA LEU A 482 6.91 -3.83 12.05
C LEU A 482 7.85 -4.50 13.07
N GLN A 483 7.31 -5.50 13.78
CA GLN A 483 8.09 -6.34 14.68
C GLN A 483 8.99 -7.30 13.90
N GLU A 484 9.93 -7.99 14.56
CA GLU A 484 10.95 -8.79 13.89
C GLU A 484 10.42 -9.84 12.92
N ARG A 485 9.42 -10.62 13.36
CA ARG A 485 8.79 -11.62 12.49
C ARG A 485 8.08 -10.98 11.30
N GLN A 486 7.23 -9.98 11.56
CA GLN A 486 6.47 -9.26 10.52
C GLN A 486 7.39 -8.56 9.52
N LEU A 487 8.49 -7.97 9.99
CA LEU A 487 9.48 -7.31 9.15
C LEU A 487 10.20 -8.30 8.25
N LYS A 488 10.62 -9.45 8.80
CA LYS A 488 11.25 -10.51 8.01
C LYS A 488 10.31 -11.02 6.92
N ASP A 489 9.06 -11.29 7.27
CA ASP A 489 8.04 -11.75 6.33
C ASP A 489 7.77 -10.71 5.24
N ALA A 490 7.68 -9.42 5.60
CA ALA A 490 7.49 -8.32 4.66
C ALA A 490 8.68 -8.14 3.70
N ILE A 491 9.92 -8.29 4.18
CA ILE A 491 11.13 -8.20 3.35
C ILE A 491 11.20 -9.37 2.36
N ILE A 492 10.92 -10.59 2.81
CA ILE A 492 10.89 -11.79 1.95
C ILE A 492 9.84 -11.59 0.87
N PHE A 493 8.61 -11.22 1.27
CA PHE A 493 7.51 -10.95 0.35
C PHE A 493 7.89 -9.91 -0.70
N HIS A 494 8.43 -8.76 -0.27
CA HIS A 494 8.80 -7.68 -1.17
C HIS A 494 9.86 -8.11 -2.19
N ARG A 495 10.88 -8.87 -1.74
CA ARG A 495 11.97 -9.32 -2.62
C ARG A 495 11.51 -10.37 -3.63
N GLU A 496 10.73 -11.37 -3.19
CA GLU A 496 10.37 -12.52 -4.02
C GLU A 496 9.21 -12.23 -4.98
N HIS A 497 8.35 -11.26 -4.65
CA HIS A 497 7.11 -11.03 -5.37
C HIS A 497 6.94 -9.62 -5.95
N LEU A 498 7.98 -8.77 -5.96
CA LEU A 498 7.93 -7.39 -6.45
C LEU A 498 7.21 -7.23 -7.80
N LYS A 499 7.56 -8.07 -8.78
CA LYS A 499 7.00 -8.00 -10.14
C LYS A 499 5.50 -8.33 -10.19
N LYS A 500 5.01 -9.19 -9.29
CA LYS A 500 3.63 -9.67 -9.31
C LYS A 500 2.74 -8.86 -8.36
N PHE A 501 3.28 -8.49 -7.21
CA PHE A 501 2.60 -7.79 -6.12
C PHE A 501 3.51 -6.68 -5.54
N PRO A 502 3.66 -5.54 -6.24
CA PRO A 502 4.42 -4.42 -5.72
C PRO A 502 3.74 -3.84 -4.47
N LEU A 503 4.55 -3.34 -3.55
CA LEU A 503 4.10 -2.64 -2.36
C LEU A 503 4.07 -1.14 -2.60
N SER A 504 3.09 -0.45 -2.01
CA SER A 504 3.00 1.01 -2.04
C SER A 504 4.27 1.67 -1.51
N GLU A 505 4.48 2.93 -1.87
CA GLU A 505 5.58 3.76 -1.34
C GLU A 505 5.57 3.80 0.20
N ILE A 506 4.38 3.92 0.81
CA ILE A 506 4.22 3.97 2.26
C ILE A 506 4.61 2.63 2.89
N ALA A 507 4.21 1.50 2.30
CA ALA A 507 4.58 0.18 2.78
C ALA A 507 6.09 -0.08 2.69
N ARG A 508 6.74 0.38 1.61
CA ARG A 508 8.20 0.32 1.50
C ARG A 508 8.89 1.21 2.53
N GLU A 509 8.41 2.42 2.73
CA GLU A 509 8.93 3.33 3.77
C GLU A 509 8.79 2.72 5.17
N LEU A 510 7.67 2.06 5.47
CA LEU A 510 7.44 1.35 6.73
C LEU A 510 8.49 0.24 6.93
N ILE A 511 8.74 -0.59 5.91
CA ILE A 511 9.78 -1.64 5.97
C ILE A 511 11.14 -1.02 6.25
N ASP A 512 11.49 0.05 5.54
CA ASP A 512 12.78 0.75 5.64
C ASP A 512 13.01 1.36 7.03
N LYS A 513 11.98 1.99 7.60
CA LYS A 513 12.03 2.55 8.96
C LYS A 513 12.06 1.47 10.03
N SER A 514 11.37 0.36 9.81
CA SER A 514 11.38 -0.79 10.73
C SER A 514 12.77 -1.45 10.78
N LEU A 515 13.44 -1.58 9.63
CA LEU A 515 14.83 -2.03 9.54
C LEU A 515 15.79 -1.12 10.30
N GLN A 516 15.63 0.21 10.18
CA GLN A 516 16.47 1.17 10.90
C GLN A 516 16.31 1.04 12.43
N LYS A 517 15.08 0.88 12.91
CA LYS A 517 14.83 0.70 14.35
C LYS A 517 15.47 -0.57 14.90
N GLN A 518 15.42 -1.68 14.16
CA GLN A 518 16.09 -2.91 14.57
C GLN A 518 17.61 -2.75 14.64
N ALA A 519 18.23 -2.10 13.64
CA ALA A 519 19.66 -1.85 13.64
C ALA A 519 20.10 -1.04 14.87
N ILE A 520 19.36 0.03 15.19
CA ILE A 520 19.64 0.91 16.33
C ILE A 520 19.45 0.17 17.67
N ASN A 521 18.41 -0.67 17.79
CA ASN A 521 18.18 -1.42 19.02
C ASN A 521 19.27 -2.48 19.25
N PHE A 522 19.69 -3.18 18.20
CA PHE A 522 20.80 -4.13 18.28
C PHE A 522 22.11 -3.44 18.67
N SER A 523 22.44 -2.29 18.07
CA SER A 523 23.67 -1.56 18.42
C SER A 523 23.66 -1.03 19.85
N LYS A 524 22.50 -0.59 20.37
CA LYS A 524 22.36 -0.16 21.77
C LYS A 524 22.58 -1.32 22.75
N LEU A 525 21.94 -2.46 22.53
CA LEU A 525 22.08 -3.62 23.40
C LEU A 525 23.53 -4.14 23.38
N ALA A 526 24.12 -4.23 22.19
CA ALA A 526 25.51 -4.67 22.03
C ALA A 526 26.50 -3.70 22.68
N GLY A 527 26.27 -2.39 22.59
CA GLY A 527 27.07 -1.37 23.27
C GLY A 527 26.98 -1.47 24.80
N ILE A 528 25.81 -1.75 25.36
CA ILE A 528 25.63 -1.98 26.81
C ILE A 528 26.38 -3.24 27.26
N VAL A 529 26.28 -4.33 26.50
CA VAL A 529 27.01 -5.57 26.81
C VAL A 529 28.51 -5.34 26.76
N LEU A 530 29.01 -4.61 25.76
CA LEU A 530 30.43 -4.27 25.65
C LEU A 530 30.90 -3.43 26.84
N LEU A 531 30.12 -2.42 27.22
CA LEU A 531 30.41 -1.60 28.41
C LEU A 531 30.45 -2.47 29.67
N PHE A 532 29.48 -3.35 29.86
CA PHE A 532 29.44 -4.24 31.02
C PHE A 532 30.65 -5.19 31.07
N LEU A 533 31.04 -5.78 29.93
CA LEU A 533 32.22 -6.64 29.83
C LEU A 533 33.52 -5.88 30.14
N THR A 534 33.66 -4.65 29.66
CA THR A 534 34.85 -3.83 29.97
C THR A 534 34.96 -3.48 31.45
N VAL A 535 33.84 -3.08 32.08
CA VAL A 535 33.81 -2.78 33.51
C VAL A 535 34.05 -4.03 34.35
N ALA A 536 33.41 -5.15 34.01
CA ALA A 536 33.60 -6.42 34.71
C ALA A 536 35.07 -6.87 34.66
N MET A 537 35.74 -6.69 33.52
CA MET A 537 37.16 -7.01 33.38
C MET A 537 38.06 -6.10 34.22
N ALA A 538 37.80 -4.79 34.23
CA ALA A 538 38.55 -3.85 35.05
C ALA A 538 38.43 -4.18 36.54
N VAL A 539 37.21 -4.50 37.00
CA VAL A 539 36.94 -4.93 38.38
C VAL A 539 37.64 -6.25 38.69
N LEU A 540 37.55 -7.25 37.80
CA LEU A 540 38.20 -8.55 37.99
C LEU A 540 39.72 -8.41 38.09
N THR A 541 40.33 -7.61 37.21
CA THR A 541 41.79 -7.37 37.19
C THR A 541 42.23 -6.69 38.48
N ALA A 542 41.50 -5.65 38.92
CA ALA A 542 41.79 -4.96 40.18
C ALA A 542 41.63 -5.89 41.40
N PHE A 543 40.57 -6.71 41.42
CA PHE A 543 40.33 -7.68 42.49
C PHE A 543 41.41 -8.76 42.56
N MET A 544 41.78 -9.34 41.41
CA MET A 544 42.83 -10.36 41.32
C MET A 544 44.18 -9.80 41.76
N ASN A 545 44.54 -8.59 41.32
CA ASN A 545 45.78 -7.93 41.74
C ASN A 545 45.80 -7.72 43.27
N PHE A 546 44.71 -7.17 43.83
CA PHE A 546 44.59 -6.96 45.27
C PHE A 546 44.69 -8.26 46.08
N LYS A 547 43.97 -9.31 45.66
CA LYS A 547 44.00 -10.61 46.33
C LYS A 547 45.35 -11.30 46.25
N THR A 548 46.03 -11.19 45.11
CA THR A 548 47.36 -11.79 44.90
C THR A 548 48.39 -11.15 45.82
N GLN A 549 48.39 -9.81 45.95
CA GLN A 549 49.29 -9.11 46.88
C GLN A 549 49.10 -9.57 48.32
N GLN A 550 47.84 -9.72 48.77
CA GLN A 550 47.55 -10.19 50.12
C GLN A 550 48.03 -11.63 50.36
N LEU A 551 47.78 -12.54 49.41
CA LEU A 551 48.15 -13.95 49.55
C LEU A 551 49.68 -14.15 49.51
N LEU A 552 50.40 -13.43 48.64
CA LEU A 552 51.86 -13.47 48.58
C LEU A 552 52.48 -13.00 49.89
N ILE A 553 52.12 -11.80 50.37
CA ILE A 553 52.65 -11.26 51.63
C ILE A 553 52.36 -12.21 52.79
N LYS A 554 51.13 -12.77 52.86
CA LYS A 554 50.77 -13.71 53.90
C LYS A 554 51.61 -14.98 53.85
N GLY A 555 51.75 -15.60 52.67
CA GLY A 555 52.53 -16.84 52.51
C GLY A 555 54.01 -16.66 52.84
N HIS A 556 54.63 -15.56 52.41
CA HIS A 556 56.03 -15.26 52.72
C HIS A 556 56.24 -14.92 54.22
N LYS A 557 55.26 -14.26 54.87
CA LYS A 557 55.28 -14.07 56.33
C LYS A 557 55.17 -15.38 57.10
N GLU A 558 54.29 -16.28 56.68
CA GLU A 558 54.13 -17.61 57.30
C GLU A 558 55.42 -18.44 57.16
N ASN A 559 56.06 -18.40 55.99
CA ASN A 559 57.35 -19.07 55.76
C ASN A 559 58.47 -18.50 56.67
N ALA A 560 58.62 -17.18 56.73
CA ALA A 560 59.63 -16.54 57.58
C ALA A 560 59.41 -16.82 59.08
N LEU A 561 58.15 -16.90 59.51
CA LEU A 561 57.78 -17.27 60.88
C LEU A 561 58.06 -18.75 61.16
N GLU A 562 57.73 -19.66 60.24
CA GLU A 562 58.03 -21.09 60.38
C GLU A 562 59.54 -21.35 60.52
N ILE A 563 60.36 -20.65 59.72
CA ILE A 563 61.82 -20.71 59.83
C ILE A 563 62.23 -20.20 61.22
N ALA A 564 61.75 -19.03 61.66
CA ALA A 564 62.12 -18.43 62.94
C ALA A 564 61.78 -19.32 64.15
N GLU A 565 60.58 -19.90 64.19
CA GLU A 565 60.11 -20.74 65.30
C GLU A 565 60.90 -22.06 65.43
N ARG A 566 61.30 -22.65 64.30
CA ARG A 566 62.04 -23.93 64.29
C ARG A 566 63.55 -23.77 64.34
N PHE A 567 64.06 -22.58 64.02
CA PHE A 567 65.50 -22.36 63.87
C PHE A 567 66.31 -22.80 65.09
N GLY A 568 65.90 -22.40 66.30
CA GLY A 568 66.61 -22.78 67.53
C GLY A 568 66.61 -24.28 67.80
N GLN A 569 65.52 -24.98 67.45
CA GLN A 569 65.41 -26.44 67.57
C GLN A 569 66.29 -27.16 66.54
N ASP A 570 66.33 -26.66 65.31
CA ASP A 570 67.17 -27.21 64.25
C ASP A 570 68.66 -27.07 64.60
N VAL A 571 69.07 -25.93 65.17
CA VAL A 571 70.44 -25.71 65.66
C VAL A 571 70.77 -26.63 66.82
N ALA A 572 69.89 -26.73 67.82
CA ALA A 572 70.09 -27.60 68.98
C ALA A 572 70.24 -29.08 68.55
N TRP A 573 69.42 -29.53 67.61
CA TRP A 573 69.51 -30.88 67.05
C TRP A 573 70.81 -31.12 66.27
N MET A 574 71.27 -30.14 65.48
CA MET A 574 72.50 -30.25 64.71
C MET A 574 73.75 -30.19 65.61
N ASP A 575 73.70 -29.43 66.72
CA ASP A 575 74.78 -29.30 67.71
C ASP A 575 75.12 -30.63 68.42
N GLU A 576 74.17 -31.59 68.48
CA GLU A 576 74.42 -32.95 68.97
C GLU A 576 75.41 -33.74 68.07
N THR A 577 75.58 -33.31 66.81
CA THR A 577 76.41 -34.00 65.82
C THR A 577 77.60 -33.19 65.31
N LEU A 578 77.62 -31.86 65.52
CA LEU A 578 78.66 -30.94 65.06
C LEU A 578 78.91 -29.85 66.12
N PRO A 579 80.15 -29.49 66.49
CA PRO A 579 80.41 -28.43 67.46
C PRO A 579 79.94 -27.05 66.98
N SER A 580 79.27 -26.28 67.85
CA SER A 580 79.01 -24.84 67.71
C SER A 580 80.30 -24.05 67.49
N PRO A 581 80.68 -23.68 66.24
CA PRO A 581 79.91 -22.85 65.30
C PRO A 581 79.47 -23.51 63.98
N MET A 582 79.95 -24.72 63.67
CA MET A 582 79.67 -25.39 62.39
C MET A 582 78.21 -25.81 62.24
N ALA A 583 77.53 -26.12 63.35
CA ALA A 583 76.10 -26.43 63.37
C ALA A 583 75.24 -25.22 62.93
N LEU A 584 75.61 -24.02 63.38
CA LEU A 584 74.91 -22.77 63.09
C LEU A 584 74.99 -22.43 61.59
N GLU A 585 76.19 -22.48 61.03
CA GLU A 585 76.45 -22.24 59.60
C GLU A 585 75.69 -23.24 58.71
N LYS A 586 75.64 -24.51 59.12
CA LYS A 586 74.93 -25.55 58.37
C LYS A 586 73.41 -25.39 58.41
N VAL A 587 72.82 -24.99 59.54
CA VAL A 587 71.38 -24.70 59.64
C VAL A 587 71.01 -23.47 58.84
N ILE A 588 71.81 -22.40 58.93
CA ILE A 588 71.63 -21.17 58.14
C ILE A 588 71.57 -21.52 56.65
N ASN A 589 72.58 -22.22 56.13
CA ASN A 589 72.63 -22.56 54.71
C ASN A 589 71.56 -23.59 54.29
N TYR A 590 71.11 -24.47 55.20
CA TYR A 590 70.03 -25.42 54.93
C TYR A 590 68.64 -24.75 54.85
N ARG A 591 68.39 -23.74 55.70
CA ARG A 591 67.12 -23.01 55.76
C ARG A 591 67.05 -21.82 54.81
N SER A 592 68.20 -21.33 54.36
CA SER A 592 68.29 -20.31 53.32
C SER A 592 67.91 -20.87 51.95
N THR A 593 67.30 -20.02 51.13
CA THR A 593 67.00 -20.30 49.72
C THR A 593 67.61 -19.20 48.86
N VAL A 594 67.55 -19.33 47.53
CA VAL A 594 68.03 -18.26 46.62
C VAL A 594 67.39 -16.89 46.94
N ASP A 595 66.18 -16.91 47.49
CA ASP A 595 65.38 -15.73 47.85
C ASP A 595 65.30 -15.50 49.37
N THR A 596 65.89 -16.35 50.20
CA THR A 596 65.83 -16.23 51.67
C THR A 596 67.23 -16.14 52.28
N ALA A 597 67.61 -14.95 52.73
CA ALA A 597 68.86 -14.70 53.45
C ALA A 597 68.65 -14.81 54.96
N ILE A 598 69.61 -15.45 55.64
CA ILE A 598 69.55 -15.65 57.09
C ILE A 598 70.90 -15.27 57.70
N TRP A 599 70.89 -14.49 58.79
CA TRP A 599 72.10 -14.23 59.57
C TRP A 599 71.78 -14.00 61.04
N ILE A 600 72.82 -14.01 61.86
CA ILE A 600 72.71 -13.85 63.31
C ILE A 600 73.66 -12.74 63.75
N ARG A 601 73.18 -11.86 64.64
CA ARG A 601 74.01 -10.86 65.32
C ARG A 601 74.06 -11.08 66.81
N SER A 602 75.23 -10.94 67.41
CA SER A 602 75.40 -10.99 68.86
C SER A 602 74.67 -9.82 69.54
N PRO A 603 74.46 -9.89 70.87
CA PRO A 603 73.93 -8.76 71.64
C PRO A 603 74.75 -7.46 71.50
N GLU A 604 76.05 -7.57 71.23
CA GLU A 604 76.99 -6.46 70.99
C GLU A 604 76.91 -5.91 69.55
N GLY A 605 76.11 -6.54 68.67
CA GLY A 605 75.91 -6.14 67.28
C GLY A 605 76.90 -6.75 66.28
N GLU A 606 77.79 -7.65 66.70
CA GLU A 606 78.75 -8.32 65.82
C GLU A 606 78.07 -9.44 65.01
N LEU A 607 78.48 -9.63 63.76
CA LEU A 607 77.96 -10.68 62.89
C LEU A 607 78.52 -12.04 63.33
N VAL A 608 77.65 -12.95 63.75
CA VAL A 608 78.02 -14.27 64.30
C VAL A 608 78.11 -15.32 63.19
N ALA A 609 77.11 -15.35 62.31
CA ALA A 609 77.08 -16.23 61.15
C ALA A 609 76.07 -15.68 60.12
N GLN A 610 76.27 -16.01 58.85
CA GLN A 610 75.43 -15.55 57.74
C GLN A 610 75.32 -16.62 56.65
N SER A 611 74.24 -16.55 55.87
CA SER A 611 74.01 -17.45 54.73
C SER A 611 74.85 -17.06 53.52
N ASP A 612 75.32 -18.05 52.77
CA ASP A 612 76.05 -17.84 51.50
C ASP A 612 75.22 -17.09 50.45
N VAL A 613 73.89 -17.06 50.61
CA VAL A 613 72.95 -16.36 49.75
C VAL A 613 73.28 -14.86 49.66
N LEU A 614 73.77 -14.24 50.73
CA LEU A 614 74.19 -12.83 50.74
C LEU A 614 75.41 -12.57 49.84
N GLU A 615 76.21 -13.61 49.57
CA GLU A 615 77.35 -13.54 48.67
C GLU A 615 76.95 -13.72 47.20
N MET A 616 75.73 -14.17 46.93
CA MET A 616 75.23 -14.38 45.58
C MET A 616 75.06 -13.05 44.83
N LYS A 617 75.29 -13.11 43.52
CA LYS A 617 75.20 -11.94 42.62
C LYS A 617 73.85 -11.21 42.73
N ALA A 618 72.76 -11.92 42.98
CA ALA A 618 71.42 -11.34 43.10
C ALA A 618 71.27 -10.42 44.33
N TRP A 619 71.91 -10.77 45.45
CA TRP A 619 71.88 -10.04 46.72
C TRP A 619 72.96 -8.96 46.82
N LYS A 620 74.11 -9.15 46.16
CA LYS A 620 75.11 -8.08 46.01
C LYS A 620 74.71 -7.00 45.03
N LYS A 621 73.80 -7.32 44.11
CA LYS A 621 73.34 -6.36 43.10
C LYS A 621 72.68 -5.16 43.80
N ASP A 622 73.04 -3.97 43.36
CA ASP A 622 72.52 -2.69 43.85
C ASP A 622 72.78 -2.44 45.35
N GLY A 623 73.63 -3.26 45.99
CA GLY A 623 73.99 -3.18 47.40
C GLY A 623 72.86 -3.59 48.36
N LEU A 624 72.04 -4.56 47.97
CA LEU A 624 70.91 -5.07 48.76
C LEU A 624 71.41 -5.78 50.04
N ALA A 625 72.44 -6.62 49.92
CA ALA A 625 73.05 -7.32 51.04
C ALA A 625 73.51 -6.35 52.14
N GLU A 626 74.19 -5.25 51.77
CA GLU A 626 74.65 -4.23 52.72
C GLU A 626 73.47 -3.52 53.40
N ALA A 627 72.45 -3.13 52.62
CA ALA A 627 71.28 -2.43 53.14
C ALA A 627 70.44 -3.29 54.09
N VAL A 628 70.36 -4.60 53.81
CA VAL A 628 69.63 -5.57 54.61
C VAL A 628 70.41 -5.92 55.89
N LEU A 629 71.73 -6.00 55.81
CA LEU A 629 72.57 -6.15 57.00
C LEU A 629 72.43 -4.91 57.92
N GLU A 630 72.28 -3.70 57.42
CA GLU A 630 72.13 -2.49 58.27
C GLU A 630 70.80 -2.38 59.05
N LEU A 631 69.90 -3.37 58.95
CA LEU A 631 68.61 -3.35 59.65
C LEU A 631 68.76 -3.32 61.19
N PRO A 632 67.94 -2.52 61.90
CA PRO A 632 67.94 -2.45 63.36
C PRO A 632 67.43 -3.76 63.97
N ALA A 633 67.93 -4.13 65.14
CA ALA A 633 67.63 -5.40 65.81
C ALA A 633 66.32 -5.39 66.62
N ASP A 634 65.30 -4.69 66.13
CA ASP A 634 63.97 -4.64 66.75
C ASP A 634 63.16 -5.87 66.30
N LYS A 635 62.37 -6.48 67.21
CA LYS A 635 61.46 -7.57 66.84
C LYS A 635 60.48 -7.08 65.78
N LEU A 636 60.60 -7.60 64.56
CA LEU A 636 59.87 -7.11 63.38
C LEU A 636 59.40 -8.30 62.54
N LEU A 637 58.12 -8.33 62.14
CA LEU A 637 57.59 -9.24 61.10
C LEU A 637 56.77 -8.44 60.08
N GLU A 638 57.47 -7.74 59.20
CA GLU A 638 56.86 -6.76 58.30
C GLU A 638 57.31 -6.93 56.85
N SER A 639 56.48 -6.43 55.94
CA SER A 639 56.84 -6.29 54.53
C SER A 639 57.44 -4.91 54.36
N ILE A 640 58.65 -4.82 53.83
CA ILE A 640 59.33 -3.55 53.56
C ILE A 640 59.79 -3.50 52.11
N THR A 641 60.07 -2.29 51.64
CA THR A 641 60.67 -2.08 50.33
C THR A 641 62.07 -1.49 50.49
N ILE A 642 63.08 -2.21 50.00
CA ILE A 642 64.47 -1.74 50.00
C ILE A 642 64.98 -1.82 48.56
N LYS A 643 65.43 -0.69 48.00
CA LYS A 643 66.05 -0.61 46.66
C LYS A 643 65.23 -1.36 45.58
N ASP A 644 63.94 -1.09 45.52
CA ASP A 644 62.96 -1.71 44.61
C ASP A 644 62.76 -3.23 44.77
N ARG A 645 63.21 -3.80 45.90
CA ARG A 645 62.90 -5.16 46.33
C ARG A 645 61.81 -5.16 47.38
N GLN A 646 60.83 -6.04 47.22
CA GLN A 646 59.81 -6.33 48.20
C GLN A 646 60.29 -7.48 49.09
N LEU A 647 60.53 -7.18 50.36
CA LEU A 647 61.14 -8.09 51.31
C LEU A 647 60.17 -8.34 52.47
N ILE A 648 60.11 -9.57 52.95
CA ILE A 648 59.60 -9.88 54.29
C ILE A 648 60.80 -9.96 55.23
N VAL A 649 60.73 -9.21 56.32
CA VAL A 649 61.76 -9.20 57.36
C VAL A 649 61.19 -9.79 58.63
N SER A 650 61.84 -10.85 59.13
CA SER A 650 61.56 -11.48 60.42
C SER A 650 62.81 -11.37 61.30
N ILE A 651 62.67 -10.69 62.44
CA ILE A 651 63.75 -10.52 63.42
C ILE A 651 63.25 -11.04 64.77
N SER A 652 63.97 -12.02 65.32
CA SER A 652 63.62 -12.65 66.60
C SER A 652 64.87 -12.98 67.42
N PRO A 653 64.80 -12.91 68.76
CA PRO A 653 65.88 -13.40 69.61
C PRO A 653 66.05 -14.91 69.40
N LEU A 654 67.30 -15.35 69.31
CA LEU A 654 67.67 -16.74 69.12
C LEU A 654 68.15 -17.33 70.45
N GLU A 655 67.41 -18.32 70.93
CA GLU A 655 67.79 -19.13 72.08
C GLU A 655 68.09 -20.55 71.63
N VAL A 656 69.27 -21.06 71.99
CA VAL A 656 69.69 -22.43 71.72
C VAL A 656 70.13 -23.05 73.05
N ASN A 657 69.53 -24.18 73.42
CA ASN A 657 69.83 -24.90 74.67
C ASN A 657 69.77 -24.00 75.93
N GLY A 658 68.89 -22.99 75.95
CA GLY A 658 68.70 -22.06 77.06
C GLY A 658 69.67 -20.86 77.10
N ASN A 659 70.57 -20.73 76.11
CA ASN A 659 71.47 -19.59 75.97
C ASN A 659 71.02 -18.67 74.84
N THR A 660 70.94 -17.37 75.10
CA THR A 660 70.67 -16.35 74.08
C THR A 660 71.92 -16.11 73.24
N LEU A 661 71.89 -16.49 71.97
CA LEU A 661 73.02 -16.31 71.04
C LEU A 661 73.02 -14.94 70.37
N GLY A 662 71.87 -14.25 70.36
CA GLY A 662 71.71 -12.96 69.70
C GLY A 662 70.37 -12.86 68.97
N ASN A 663 70.30 -12.02 67.94
CA ASN A 663 69.11 -11.86 67.11
C ASN A 663 69.29 -12.60 65.78
N LEU A 664 68.31 -13.45 65.45
CA LEU A 664 68.16 -14.10 64.16
C LEU A 664 67.41 -13.17 63.21
N PHE A 665 67.99 -12.94 62.05
CA PHE A 665 67.42 -12.18 60.96
C PHE A 665 67.12 -13.13 59.80
N ILE A 666 65.87 -13.11 59.33
CA ILE A 666 65.41 -13.85 58.16
C ILE A 666 64.78 -12.84 57.21
N ILE A 667 65.28 -12.80 55.98
CA ILE A 667 64.81 -11.90 54.94
C ILE A 667 64.40 -12.72 53.74
N ASP A 668 63.16 -12.58 53.31
CA ASP A 668 62.60 -13.29 52.16
C ASP A 668 62.27 -12.29 51.04
N ASP A 669 62.99 -12.35 49.92
CA ASP A 669 62.80 -11.52 48.73
C ASP A 669 61.75 -12.15 47.80
N PHE A 670 60.53 -11.62 47.84
CA PHE A 670 59.44 -12.11 46.98
C PHE A 670 59.22 -11.25 45.74
N THR A 671 60.18 -10.38 45.37
CA THR A 671 60.07 -9.47 44.23
C THR A 671 59.86 -10.22 42.92
N GLN A 672 60.55 -11.34 42.71
CA GLN A 672 60.43 -12.13 41.50
C GLN A 672 59.06 -12.82 41.42
N ASN A 673 58.53 -13.28 42.55
CA ASN A 673 57.18 -13.83 42.63
C ASN A 673 56.15 -12.76 42.27
N GLN A 674 56.25 -11.57 42.85
CA GLN A 674 55.37 -10.45 42.56
C GLN A 674 55.37 -10.05 41.07
N LYS A 675 56.55 -9.99 40.43
CA LYS A 675 56.69 -9.67 39.00
C LYS A 675 56.07 -10.76 38.11
N SER A 676 56.34 -12.02 38.40
CA SER A 676 55.81 -13.15 37.62
C SER A 676 54.27 -13.17 37.64
N PHE A 677 53.65 -12.86 38.79
CA PHE A 677 52.20 -12.74 38.87
C PHE A 677 51.65 -11.52 38.11
N ALA A 678 52.34 -10.38 38.17
CA ALA A 678 51.95 -9.19 37.40
C ALA A 678 51.95 -9.49 35.89
N ASP A 679 52.98 -10.17 35.38
CA ASP A 679 53.08 -10.56 33.98
C ASP A 679 51.91 -11.47 33.56
N ILE A 680 51.57 -12.47 34.38
CA ILE A 680 50.41 -13.35 34.13
C ILE A 680 49.11 -12.53 34.07
N THR A 681 48.87 -11.62 35.02
CA THR A 681 47.67 -10.78 34.99
C THR A 681 47.60 -9.87 33.76
N GLN A 682 48.76 -9.38 33.29
CA GLN A 682 48.86 -8.57 32.09
C GLN A 682 48.54 -9.38 30.83
N GLU A 683 49.05 -10.60 30.69
CA GLU A 683 48.73 -11.49 29.57
C GLU A 683 47.23 -11.80 29.50
N PHE A 684 46.60 -12.11 30.64
CA PHE A 684 45.14 -12.30 30.71
C PHE A 684 44.37 -11.04 30.32
N SER A 685 44.83 -9.86 30.74
CA SER A 685 44.20 -8.59 30.38
C SER A 685 44.25 -8.32 28.88
N LEU A 686 45.38 -8.65 28.23
CA LEU A 686 45.59 -8.48 26.81
C LEU A 686 44.72 -9.44 25.99
N ALA A 687 44.61 -10.71 26.41
CA ALA A 687 43.72 -11.69 25.79
C ALA A 687 42.25 -11.23 25.82
N PHE A 688 41.80 -10.63 26.92
CA PHE A 688 40.44 -10.11 27.04
C PHE A 688 40.21 -8.86 26.19
N LEU A 689 41.21 -7.98 26.04
CA LEU A 689 41.15 -6.83 25.13
C LEU A 689 40.93 -7.29 23.68
N ILE A 690 41.64 -8.34 23.26
CA ILE A 690 41.48 -8.93 21.92
C ILE A 690 40.04 -9.45 21.75
N PHE A 691 39.48 -10.10 22.77
CA PHE A 691 38.09 -10.59 22.73
C PHE A 691 37.07 -9.44 22.57
N ILE A 692 37.26 -8.33 23.29
CA ILE A 692 36.44 -7.12 23.18
C ILE A 692 36.52 -6.53 21.76
N LEU A 693 37.72 -6.45 21.18
CA LEU A 693 37.93 -5.95 19.81
C LEU A 693 37.27 -6.86 18.78
N ALA A 694 37.40 -8.18 18.92
CA ALA A 694 36.72 -9.15 18.06
C ALA A 694 35.20 -9.01 18.12
N TYR A 695 34.64 -8.81 19.31
CA TYR A 695 33.20 -8.57 19.49
C TYR A 695 32.75 -7.25 18.84
N GLY A 696 33.54 -6.18 18.96
CA GLY A 696 33.31 -4.91 18.26
C GLY A 696 33.29 -5.05 16.74
N LEU A 697 34.15 -5.92 16.18
CA LEU A 697 34.17 -6.23 14.76
C LEU A 697 32.87 -6.92 14.31
N VAL A 698 32.36 -7.87 15.09
CA VAL A 698 31.08 -8.56 14.79
C VAL A 698 29.91 -7.58 14.72
N ILE A 699 29.85 -6.61 15.64
CA ILE A 699 28.82 -5.54 15.63
C ILE A 699 28.92 -4.73 14.33
N THR A 700 30.13 -4.36 13.93
CA THR A 700 30.39 -3.57 12.72
C THR A 700 29.97 -4.34 11.45
N ILE A 701 30.29 -5.63 11.38
CA ILE A 701 29.87 -6.51 10.28
C ILE A 701 28.34 -6.59 10.19
N ASN A 702 27.64 -6.71 11.32
CA ASN A 702 26.17 -6.77 11.30
C ASN A 702 25.55 -5.45 10.82
N PHE A 703 26.14 -4.31 11.19
CA PHE A 703 25.70 -3.00 10.70
C PHE A 703 25.88 -2.86 9.17
N LEU A 704 27.02 -3.33 8.66
CA LEU A 704 27.29 -3.40 7.21
C LEU A 704 26.27 -4.29 6.48
N ARG A 705 25.93 -5.46 7.03
CA ARG A 705 24.92 -6.37 6.47
C ARG A 705 23.56 -5.70 6.30
N ILE A 706 23.10 -4.93 7.30
CA ILE A 706 21.82 -4.20 7.23
C ILE A 706 21.89 -3.09 6.17
N LYS A 707 23.01 -2.37 6.09
CA LYS A 707 23.23 -1.34 5.06
C LYS A 707 23.17 -1.92 3.64
N VAL A 708 23.73 -3.11 3.44
CA VAL A 708 23.65 -3.84 2.15
C VAL A 708 22.21 -4.25 1.83
N ILE A 709 21.46 -4.79 2.80
CA ILE A 709 20.04 -5.13 2.60
C ILE A 709 19.24 -3.90 2.15
N ARG A 710 19.49 -2.74 2.77
CA ARG A 710 18.84 -1.48 2.40
C ARG A 710 19.21 -1.00 1.00
N LEU A 711 20.48 -1.07 0.63
CA LEU A 711 20.92 -0.73 -0.74
C LEU A 711 20.31 -1.67 -1.78
N ALA A 712 20.10 -2.95 -1.43
CA ALA A 712 19.40 -3.89 -2.30
C ALA A 712 17.91 -3.56 -2.42
N LEU A 713 17.25 -3.18 -1.31
CA LEU A 713 15.85 -2.75 -1.31
C LEU A 713 15.62 -1.47 -2.12
N ASN A 714 16.55 -0.51 -2.08
CA ASN A 714 16.43 0.73 -2.85
C ASN A 714 16.79 0.58 -4.35
N LYS A 715 17.47 -0.51 -4.74
CA LYS A 715 17.83 -0.80 -6.14
C LYS A 715 16.79 -1.67 -6.85
N LEU A 716 15.92 -2.34 -6.10
CA LEU A 716 14.78 -3.11 -6.58
C LEU A 716 13.58 -2.17 -6.70
#